data_AF-A0A8J4AEL9-F1
#
_entry.id   AF-A0A8J4AEL9-F1
#
_cell.length_a   1.000
_cell.length_b   1.000
_cell.length_c   1.000
_cell.angle_alpha   90.00
_cell.angle_beta   90.00
_cell.angle_gamma   90.00
#
_symmetry.space_group_name_H-M   'P 1'
#
loop_
_entity.id
_entity.type
_entity.pdbx_description
1 polymer ?
#
loop_
_entity_poly.entity_id
_entity_poly.type
_entity_poly.pdbx_seq_one_letter_code
_entity_poly.pdbx_strand_id
1 'polypeptide(L)'
;MSGLRDHEFAPSYDKSVDDLAGDFYLPCMRVSTRYDRISGYFSSAVFSIAWPALKDFIEGGGRMRLICSPVFSSTDAGALRQGYEALSDEELGAALLAELRFLLDSERSRKPARVLAGLIAAGAVDVRLAILTASASPGDRRLFHDKVGLFTDDAGDTVGFRGSMNETFLGLSADGNLESVDVFPSWAGGRDARRVSDAATRFEALWRNEIDSVDVRAVPEVAAQFIRNAGPADWEVLVDEVLAEAAVRAATPADARPLRDHQIQALAAWELHGRRGLLEHATGSGKTYTAVQAVRTVLSEGGSAIVLVPSALLLDQWRRELTQRLADLAPQLLLAGAGNNTWRTDDLLYPWTSTRTAGSPPRIVVAMMQTAATDAFLTRVANNDRLLVITDEAHRLGSPGAEPLLTLAAPWRMGLSATPVRAGDPDGTARLLNFFGGIIPPPYTLQDAIRDRVLTPYNYIPHDVALDGGEQAAYEDLSRKLRREAGRRGDALDNVESNERLRKLAIARARILKRAAGKVPLAVQVLAEHYQPGQRWLVYCDGLRQLGEVRAALAARSLDSLEYHSSMTGDREATLAELDINGGILVSVRCLDEGVDLPAVSHALILASSRNPREFIQRRGRILRRYPGKALAFLHDAIVVPTQDAEAPTAHGDRLLAGELHRVLEFARGAANPQALTQVEALCIRYGVPIELDTTVSAAGVEVDTEIEDEDD
;
A
#
# COMPACT_ATOMS: atom_id res chain seq x y z
N MET A 1 -40.71 -2.02 -13.45
CA MET A 1 -39.41 -2.60 -13.05
C MET A 1 -39.30 -3.92 -13.79
N SER A 2 -38.09 -4.31 -14.21
CA SER A 2 -37.88 -5.64 -14.78
C SER A 2 -38.01 -6.68 -13.67
N GLY A 3 -38.92 -7.63 -13.81
CA GLY A 3 -39.12 -8.74 -12.87
C GLY A 3 -38.42 -10.02 -13.36
N LEU A 4 -38.52 -11.11 -12.59
CA LEU A 4 -37.90 -12.38 -12.98
C LEU A 4 -38.46 -12.92 -14.31
N ARG A 5 -39.71 -12.60 -14.65
CA ARG A 5 -40.35 -12.98 -15.92
C ARG A 5 -39.76 -12.33 -17.16
N ASP A 6 -39.03 -11.22 -17.00
CA ASP A 6 -38.43 -10.52 -18.13
C ASP A 6 -37.11 -11.18 -18.58
N HIS A 7 -36.68 -12.24 -17.88
CA HIS A 7 -35.52 -13.06 -18.21
C HIS A 7 -35.95 -14.43 -18.76
N GLU A 8 -35.27 -14.86 -19.82
CA GLU A 8 -35.44 -16.20 -20.39
C GLU A 8 -34.43 -17.16 -19.76
N PHE A 9 -34.91 -18.15 -19.02
CA PHE A 9 -34.07 -19.11 -18.30
C PHE A 9 -33.94 -20.43 -19.06
N ALA A 10 -32.71 -20.94 -19.19
CA ALA A 10 -32.49 -22.30 -19.65
C ALA A 10 -32.98 -23.31 -18.58
N PRO A 11 -33.42 -24.53 -18.97
CA PRO A 11 -33.83 -25.56 -18.01
C PRO A 11 -32.70 -26.00 -17.07
N SER A 12 -31.45 -25.85 -17.50
CA SER A 12 -30.24 -26.18 -16.75
C SER A 12 -29.06 -25.37 -17.27
N TYR A 13 -28.06 -25.17 -16.42
CA TYR A 13 -26.79 -24.52 -16.76
C TYR A 13 -25.63 -25.42 -16.31
N ASP A 14 -24.64 -25.60 -17.18
CA ASP A 14 -23.42 -26.38 -16.95
C ASP A 14 -22.19 -25.53 -17.22
N LYS A 15 -21.34 -25.35 -16.20
CA LYS A 15 -20.14 -24.50 -16.29
C LYS A 15 -19.12 -24.90 -17.37
N SER A 16 -19.18 -26.10 -17.92
CA SER A 16 -18.32 -26.50 -19.03
C SER A 16 -18.64 -25.73 -20.33
N VAL A 17 -19.84 -25.16 -20.44
CA VAL A 17 -20.33 -24.49 -21.63
C VAL A 17 -21.05 -23.16 -21.36
N ASP A 18 -21.58 -22.94 -20.14
CA ASP A 18 -22.36 -21.77 -19.74
C ASP A 18 -21.62 -20.92 -18.69
N ASP A 19 -21.83 -19.59 -18.69
CA ASP A 19 -21.44 -18.73 -17.57
C ASP A 19 -22.56 -18.73 -16.52
N LEU A 20 -22.51 -19.71 -15.62
CA LEU A 20 -23.52 -19.88 -14.57
C LEU A 20 -23.76 -18.60 -13.73
N ALA A 21 -22.72 -17.79 -13.53
CA ALA A 21 -22.84 -16.53 -12.78
C ALA A 21 -23.53 -15.47 -13.64
N GLY A 22 -22.99 -15.20 -14.84
CA GLY A 22 -23.46 -14.15 -15.73
C GLY A 22 -24.84 -14.41 -16.33
N ASP A 23 -25.12 -15.65 -16.72
CA ASP A 23 -26.30 -16.02 -17.50
C ASP A 23 -27.54 -16.33 -16.65
N PHE A 24 -27.34 -16.65 -15.36
CA PHE A 24 -28.43 -17.09 -14.47
C PHE A 24 -28.40 -16.41 -13.09
N TYR A 25 -27.32 -16.63 -12.33
CA TYR A 25 -27.31 -16.31 -10.90
C TYR A 25 -27.41 -14.80 -10.62
N LEU A 26 -26.57 -14.00 -11.28
CA LEU A 26 -26.51 -12.54 -11.09
C LEU A 26 -27.76 -11.82 -11.60
N PRO A 27 -28.31 -12.14 -12.79
CA PRO A 27 -29.60 -11.59 -13.24
C PRO A 27 -30.73 -11.84 -12.24
N CYS A 28 -30.89 -13.07 -11.74
CA CYS A 28 -31.92 -13.39 -10.76
C CYS A 28 -31.79 -12.58 -9.47
N MET A 29 -30.57 -12.47 -8.94
CA MET A 29 -30.32 -11.76 -7.69
C MET A 29 -30.70 -10.26 -7.80
N ARG A 30 -30.35 -9.59 -8.91
CA ARG A 30 -30.62 -8.15 -9.09
C ARG A 30 -32.09 -7.75 -9.03
N VAL A 31 -32.97 -8.61 -9.56
CA VAL A 31 -34.40 -8.29 -9.70
C VAL A 31 -35.26 -8.89 -8.59
N SER A 32 -34.64 -9.62 -7.66
CA SER A 32 -35.35 -10.28 -6.55
C SER A 32 -35.44 -9.39 -5.32
N THR A 33 -36.45 -9.62 -4.48
CA THR A 33 -36.58 -9.03 -3.14
C THR A 33 -36.35 -10.05 -2.03
N ARG A 34 -36.29 -11.34 -2.35
CA ARG A 34 -35.98 -12.40 -1.40
C ARG A 34 -35.12 -13.47 -2.03
N TYR A 35 -34.12 -13.94 -1.28
CA TYR A 35 -33.27 -15.04 -1.67
C TYR A 35 -33.14 -16.06 -0.53
N ASP A 36 -33.71 -17.24 -0.72
CA ASP A 36 -33.63 -18.35 0.23
C ASP A 36 -32.65 -19.40 -0.25
N ARG A 37 -31.63 -19.70 0.56
CA ARG A 37 -30.50 -20.56 0.16
C ARG A 37 -30.19 -21.65 1.17
N ILE A 38 -30.19 -22.90 0.71
CA ILE A 38 -29.63 -24.05 1.41
C ILE A 38 -28.28 -24.37 0.76
N SER A 39 -27.21 -24.36 1.53
CA SER A 39 -25.87 -24.69 1.06
C SER A 39 -25.13 -25.58 2.05
N GLY A 40 -24.44 -26.61 1.55
CA GLY A 40 -23.64 -27.50 2.39
C GLY A 40 -22.40 -26.81 2.98
N TYR A 41 -21.86 -25.83 2.26
CA TYR A 41 -20.78 -24.95 2.70
C TYR A 41 -21.07 -23.53 2.26
N PHE A 42 -20.68 -22.56 3.08
CA PHE A 42 -20.81 -21.16 2.75
C PHE A 42 -19.50 -20.45 3.02
N SER A 43 -18.97 -19.76 2.03
CA SER A 43 -17.78 -18.91 2.17
C SER A 43 -18.14 -17.50 1.75
N SER A 44 -17.82 -16.50 2.59
CA SER A 44 -18.02 -15.09 2.26
C SER A 44 -17.31 -14.65 0.98
N ALA A 45 -16.32 -15.42 0.51
CA ALA A 45 -15.66 -15.21 -0.78
C ALA A 45 -16.57 -15.43 -1.99
N VAL A 46 -17.73 -16.11 -1.85
CA VAL A 46 -18.71 -16.25 -2.95
C VAL A 46 -19.23 -14.90 -3.44
N PHE A 47 -19.35 -13.97 -2.50
CA PHE A 47 -19.81 -12.65 -2.83
C PHE A 47 -18.82 -11.93 -3.77
N SER A 48 -17.57 -12.42 -3.95
CA SER A 48 -16.56 -11.87 -4.91
C SER A 48 -17.11 -11.70 -6.30
N ILE A 49 -17.98 -12.64 -6.68
CA ILE A 49 -18.58 -12.70 -8.00
C ILE A 49 -19.99 -12.08 -7.96
N ALA A 50 -20.69 -12.25 -6.84
CA ALA A 50 -22.07 -11.77 -6.67
C ALA A 50 -22.22 -10.31 -6.23
N TRP A 51 -21.13 -9.63 -5.88
CA TRP A 51 -21.18 -8.34 -5.19
C TRP A 51 -21.99 -7.24 -5.88
N PRO A 52 -21.91 -7.01 -7.21
CA PRO A 52 -22.69 -5.96 -7.84
C PRO A 52 -24.18 -6.28 -7.75
N ALA A 53 -24.54 -7.54 -7.99
CA ALA A 53 -25.92 -8.00 -7.92
C ALA A 53 -26.45 -8.03 -6.47
N LEU A 54 -25.60 -8.36 -5.50
CA LEU A 54 -25.95 -8.34 -4.09
C LEU A 54 -26.19 -6.91 -3.58
N LYS A 55 -25.39 -5.94 -4.03
CA LYS A 55 -25.61 -4.52 -3.73
C LYS A 55 -26.96 -4.06 -4.27
N ASP A 56 -27.23 -4.31 -5.56
CA ASP A 56 -28.51 -3.99 -6.20
C ASP A 56 -29.69 -4.64 -5.45
N PHE A 57 -29.54 -5.93 -5.08
CA PHE A 57 -30.54 -6.69 -4.31
C PHE A 57 -30.86 -6.01 -2.97
N ILE A 58 -29.84 -5.62 -2.20
CA ILE A 58 -30.02 -5.04 -0.87
C ILE A 58 -30.55 -3.61 -0.95
N GLU A 59 -30.05 -2.79 -1.88
CA GLU A 59 -30.55 -1.43 -2.12
C GLU A 59 -32.02 -1.45 -2.57
N GLY A 60 -32.43 -2.49 -3.29
CA GLY A 60 -33.82 -2.80 -3.64
C GLY A 60 -34.69 -3.28 -2.46
N GLY A 61 -34.14 -3.36 -1.24
CA GLY A 61 -34.83 -3.84 -0.04
C GLY A 61 -34.82 -5.37 0.10
N GLY A 62 -33.96 -6.06 -0.66
CA GLY A 62 -33.85 -7.50 -0.69
C GLY A 62 -33.37 -8.12 0.61
N ARG A 63 -33.88 -9.30 0.95
CA ARG A 63 -33.45 -10.07 2.14
C ARG A 63 -33.05 -11.50 1.81
N MET A 64 -31.89 -11.90 2.32
CA MET A 64 -31.35 -13.24 2.14
C MET A 64 -31.50 -14.07 3.42
N ARG A 65 -31.92 -15.32 3.28
CA ARG A 65 -31.96 -16.31 4.35
C ARG A 65 -31.11 -17.51 3.97
N LEU A 66 -30.09 -17.79 4.77
CA LEU A 66 -29.09 -18.82 4.50
C LEU A 66 -29.15 -19.91 5.56
N ILE A 67 -29.31 -21.16 5.13
CA ILE A 67 -29.12 -22.35 5.95
C ILE A 67 -27.82 -23.02 5.51
N CYS A 68 -26.86 -23.16 6.42
CA CYS A 68 -25.58 -23.81 6.12
C CYS A 68 -25.05 -24.68 7.27
N SER A 69 -24.08 -25.54 6.94
CA SER A 69 -23.31 -26.28 7.95
C SER A 69 -22.48 -25.31 8.81
N PRO A 70 -22.17 -25.63 10.08
CA PRO A 70 -21.33 -24.81 10.96
C PRO A 70 -19.86 -24.62 10.51
N VAL A 71 -19.49 -25.06 9.31
CA VAL A 71 -18.16 -24.89 8.74
C VAL A 71 -18.23 -23.82 7.65
N PHE A 72 -17.57 -22.69 7.87
CA PHE A 72 -17.58 -21.53 6.98
C PHE A 72 -16.47 -21.56 5.90
N SER A 73 -15.59 -22.57 5.96
CA SER A 73 -14.51 -22.79 4.99
C SER A 73 -14.55 -24.19 4.38
N SER A 74 -14.16 -24.32 3.11
CA SER A 74 -14.17 -25.61 2.40
C SER A 74 -12.94 -26.50 2.69
N THR A 75 -11.98 -26.04 3.50
CA THR A 75 -10.63 -26.63 3.56
C THR A 75 -10.44 -27.83 4.49
N ASP A 76 -11.37 -28.17 5.39
CA ASP A 76 -11.22 -29.35 6.27
C ASP A 76 -12.57 -29.94 6.76
N ALA A 77 -13.51 -30.11 5.83
CA ALA A 77 -14.88 -30.46 6.16
C ALA A 77 -15.12 -31.91 6.64
N GLY A 78 -14.20 -32.83 6.35
CA GLY A 78 -14.38 -34.25 6.65
C GLY A 78 -14.27 -34.57 8.14
N ALA A 79 -13.41 -33.86 8.87
CA ALA A 79 -13.12 -34.12 10.28
C ALA A 79 -13.99 -33.29 11.24
N LEU A 80 -14.39 -32.07 10.84
CA LEU A 80 -15.13 -31.14 11.71
C LEU A 80 -16.63 -31.48 11.84
N ARG A 81 -17.27 -32.02 10.80
CA ARG A 81 -18.73 -32.28 10.83
C ARG A 81 -19.17 -33.28 11.89
N GLN A 82 -18.38 -34.31 12.18
CA GLN A 82 -18.68 -35.28 13.24
C GLN A 82 -18.50 -34.68 14.65
N GLY A 83 -17.70 -33.62 14.79
CA GLY A 83 -17.46 -32.97 16.08
C GLY A 83 -18.65 -32.13 16.56
N TYR A 84 -19.47 -31.59 15.65
CA TYR A 84 -20.57 -30.68 16.00
C TYR A 84 -21.87 -31.39 16.45
N GLU A 85 -21.99 -32.71 16.25
CA GLU A 85 -23.21 -33.48 16.56
C GLU A 85 -23.55 -33.53 18.07
N ALA A 86 -22.60 -33.17 18.95
CA ALA A 86 -22.72 -33.29 20.41
C ALA A 86 -22.41 -32.01 21.20
N LEU A 87 -22.15 -30.88 20.53
CA LEU A 87 -21.73 -29.65 21.21
C LEU A 87 -22.90 -28.89 21.83
N SER A 88 -22.69 -28.35 23.03
CA SER A 88 -23.58 -27.36 23.62
C SER A 88 -23.56 -26.06 22.80
N ASP A 89 -24.54 -25.18 23.00
CA ASP A 89 -24.56 -23.87 22.34
C ASP A 89 -23.31 -23.04 22.68
N GLU A 90 -22.73 -23.23 23.86
CA GLU A 90 -21.50 -22.57 24.31
C GLU A 90 -20.27 -23.10 23.58
N GLU A 91 -20.15 -24.43 23.41
CA GLU A 91 -19.04 -25.06 22.70
C GLU A 91 -19.10 -24.78 21.19
N LEU A 92 -20.30 -24.83 20.60
CA LEU A 92 -20.55 -24.42 19.22
C LEU A 92 -20.20 -22.94 19.04
N GLY A 93 -20.64 -22.08 19.96
CA GLY A 93 -20.32 -20.65 19.93
C GLY A 93 -18.81 -20.38 19.98
N ALA A 94 -18.07 -21.11 20.82
CA ALA A 94 -16.62 -20.99 20.92
C ALA A 94 -15.89 -21.44 19.64
N ALA A 95 -16.32 -22.54 19.03
CA ALA A 95 -15.75 -23.04 17.79
C ALA A 95 -15.98 -22.08 16.61
N LEU A 96 -17.21 -21.57 16.46
CA LEU A 96 -17.53 -20.59 15.43
C LEU A 96 -16.77 -19.28 15.63
N LEU A 97 -16.62 -18.83 16.88
CA LEU A 97 -15.83 -17.64 17.21
C LEU A 97 -14.37 -17.80 16.79
N ALA A 98 -13.78 -18.98 16.98
CA ALA A 98 -12.42 -19.27 16.56
C ALA A 98 -12.27 -19.20 15.02
N GLU A 99 -13.21 -19.77 14.27
CA GLU A 99 -13.18 -19.72 12.80
C GLU A 99 -13.41 -18.29 12.27
N LEU A 100 -14.34 -17.53 12.87
CA LEU A 100 -14.57 -16.13 12.51
C LEU A 100 -13.35 -15.24 12.79
N ARG A 101 -12.66 -15.44 13.93
CA ARG A 101 -11.40 -14.74 14.23
C ARG A 101 -10.33 -15.04 13.19
N PHE A 102 -10.15 -16.30 12.84
CA PHE A 102 -9.20 -16.71 11.81
C PHE A 102 -9.48 -16.04 10.46
N LEU A 103 -10.75 -16.01 10.03
CA LEU A 103 -11.14 -15.35 8.78
C LEU A 103 -10.89 -13.84 8.81
N LEU A 104 -11.17 -13.18 9.94
CA LEU A 104 -10.95 -11.74 10.12
C LEU A 104 -9.47 -11.36 10.26
N ASP A 105 -8.61 -12.26 10.73
CA ASP A 105 -7.17 -12.03 10.83
C ASP A 105 -6.43 -12.30 9.51
N SER A 106 -7.03 -13.08 8.60
CA SER A 106 -6.43 -13.40 7.30
C SER A 106 -6.52 -12.24 6.29
N GLU A 107 -5.41 -11.86 5.64
CA GLU A 107 -5.39 -10.74 4.67
C GLU A 107 -6.42 -10.91 3.54
N ARG A 108 -6.57 -12.12 3.00
CA ARG A 108 -7.41 -12.39 1.82
C ARG A 108 -8.90 -12.50 2.14
N SER A 109 -9.26 -12.93 3.35
CA SER A 109 -10.67 -13.15 3.73
C SER A 109 -11.22 -12.11 4.70
N ARG A 110 -10.38 -11.24 5.28
CA ARG A 110 -10.80 -10.20 6.22
C ARG A 110 -11.87 -9.27 5.65
N LYS A 111 -11.68 -8.70 4.45
CA LYS A 111 -12.68 -7.78 3.85
C LYS A 111 -14.01 -8.50 3.52
N PRO A 112 -14.02 -9.64 2.78
CA PRO A 112 -15.23 -10.45 2.59
C PRO A 112 -15.95 -10.84 3.89
N ALA A 113 -15.20 -11.24 4.91
CA ALA A 113 -15.76 -11.61 6.22
C ALA A 113 -16.39 -10.40 6.93
N ARG A 114 -15.77 -9.22 6.87
CA ARG A 114 -16.34 -7.98 7.42
C ARG A 114 -17.59 -7.53 6.68
N VAL A 115 -17.65 -7.69 5.36
CA VAL A 115 -18.86 -7.42 4.58
C VAL A 115 -20.00 -8.33 5.03
N LEU A 116 -19.78 -9.65 5.06
CA LEU A 116 -20.78 -10.60 5.55
C LEU A 116 -21.25 -10.22 6.97
N ALA A 117 -20.30 -9.83 7.84
CA ALA A 117 -20.64 -9.43 9.19
C ALA A 117 -21.52 -8.16 9.23
N GLY A 118 -21.21 -7.17 8.39
CA GLY A 118 -22.04 -5.98 8.21
C GLY A 118 -23.42 -6.29 7.66
N LEU A 119 -23.52 -7.19 6.67
CA LEU A 119 -24.79 -7.63 6.09
C LEU A 119 -25.70 -8.33 7.11
N ILE A 120 -25.12 -9.16 7.97
CA ILE A 120 -25.84 -9.81 9.07
C ILE A 120 -26.26 -8.75 10.11
N ALA A 121 -25.37 -7.83 10.47
CA ALA A 121 -25.67 -6.77 11.43
C ALA A 121 -26.78 -5.81 10.93
N ALA A 122 -26.83 -5.54 9.63
CA ALA A 122 -27.86 -4.74 8.97
C ALA A 122 -29.19 -5.49 8.79
N GLY A 123 -29.24 -6.80 9.08
CA GLY A 123 -30.43 -7.64 8.90
C GLY A 123 -30.76 -7.94 7.42
N ALA A 124 -29.82 -7.70 6.51
CA ALA A 124 -29.95 -8.04 5.09
C ALA A 124 -29.74 -9.54 4.84
N VAL A 125 -28.87 -10.17 5.63
CA VAL A 125 -28.58 -11.61 5.57
C VAL A 125 -28.85 -12.25 6.93
N ASP A 126 -29.75 -13.23 6.96
CA ASP A 126 -30.03 -14.04 8.15
C ASP A 126 -29.40 -15.42 7.97
N VAL A 127 -28.62 -15.88 8.95
CA VAL A 127 -27.91 -17.17 8.89
C VAL A 127 -28.42 -18.12 9.96
N ARG A 128 -28.74 -19.34 9.57
CA ARG A 128 -29.02 -20.47 10.47
C ARG A 128 -28.07 -21.63 10.20
N LEU A 129 -27.64 -22.26 11.27
CA LEU A 129 -26.73 -23.40 11.24
C LEU A 129 -27.53 -24.68 11.32
N ALA A 130 -27.32 -25.58 10.37
CA ALA A 130 -27.94 -26.89 10.36
C ALA A 130 -26.96 -27.96 10.83
N ILE A 131 -27.35 -28.70 11.85
CA ILE A 131 -26.59 -29.79 12.47
C ILE A 131 -27.40 -31.07 12.31
N LEU A 132 -26.79 -32.12 11.79
CA LEU A 132 -27.44 -33.43 11.68
C LEU A 132 -27.56 -34.06 13.07
N THR A 133 -28.73 -34.60 13.40
CA THR A 133 -28.95 -35.28 14.68
C THR A 133 -28.46 -36.72 14.63
N ALA A 134 -28.21 -37.34 15.79
CA ALA A 134 -27.75 -38.73 15.87
C ALA A 134 -28.74 -39.76 15.27
N SER A 135 -30.02 -39.37 15.09
CA SER A 135 -31.05 -40.16 14.44
C SER A 135 -31.07 -40.02 12.90
N ALA A 136 -30.21 -39.18 12.32
CA ALA A 136 -30.19 -38.91 10.89
C ALA A 136 -29.84 -40.15 10.06
N SER A 137 -30.72 -40.48 9.12
CA SER A 137 -30.53 -41.56 8.16
C SER A 137 -29.67 -41.09 6.96
N PRO A 138 -29.18 -42.01 6.10
CA PRO A 138 -28.44 -41.62 4.89
C PRO A 138 -29.23 -40.68 3.95
N GLY A 139 -30.57 -40.76 3.96
CA GLY A 139 -31.43 -39.82 3.22
C GLY A 139 -31.36 -38.40 3.78
N ASP A 140 -31.31 -38.26 5.10
CA ASP A 140 -31.18 -36.98 5.79
C ASP A 140 -29.81 -36.35 5.55
N ARG A 141 -28.75 -37.16 5.47
CA ARG A 141 -27.42 -36.66 5.08
C ARG A 141 -27.44 -36.11 3.65
N ARG A 142 -28.08 -36.80 2.71
CA ARG A 142 -28.23 -36.31 1.33
C ARG A 142 -28.98 -34.99 1.27
N LEU A 143 -29.97 -34.82 2.15
CA LEU A 143 -30.74 -33.61 2.35
C LEU A 143 -29.91 -32.35 2.65
N PHE A 144 -28.86 -32.45 3.46
CA PHE A 144 -27.97 -31.31 3.77
C PHE A 144 -26.86 -31.12 2.76
N HIS A 145 -26.63 -32.15 1.96
CA HIS A 145 -25.81 -32.02 0.78
C HIS A 145 -26.60 -31.47 -0.41
N ASP A 146 -27.93 -31.41 -0.36
CA ASP A 146 -28.73 -30.69 -1.34
C ASP A 146 -28.37 -29.20 -1.31
N LYS A 147 -28.25 -28.63 -2.49
CA LYS A 147 -27.97 -27.21 -2.67
C LYS A 147 -29.10 -26.65 -3.47
N VAL A 148 -29.97 -25.92 -2.79
CA VAL A 148 -31.21 -25.39 -3.34
C VAL A 148 -31.22 -23.89 -3.12
N GLY A 149 -31.63 -23.12 -4.13
CA GLY A 149 -31.86 -21.69 -3.97
C GLY A 149 -33.18 -21.27 -4.60
N LEU A 150 -33.79 -20.23 -4.04
CA LEU A 150 -35.05 -19.65 -4.50
C LEU A 150 -34.91 -18.13 -4.53
N PHE A 151 -35.00 -17.57 -5.73
CA PHE A 151 -35.06 -16.14 -5.97
C PHE A 151 -36.52 -15.73 -6.16
N THR A 152 -37.00 -14.76 -5.39
CA THR A 152 -38.39 -14.28 -5.46
C THR A 152 -38.39 -12.77 -5.64
N ASP A 153 -39.14 -12.27 -6.63
CA ASP A 153 -39.32 -10.82 -6.89
C ASP A 153 -40.49 -10.20 -6.13
N ASP A 154 -40.74 -8.91 -6.35
CA ASP A 154 -41.81 -8.14 -5.69
C ASP A 154 -43.22 -8.57 -6.11
N ALA A 155 -43.37 -9.15 -7.31
CA ALA A 155 -44.60 -9.74 -7.81
C ALA A 155 -44.89 -11.14 -7.21
N GLY A 156 -43.90 -11.73 -6.52
CA GLY A 156 -43.97 -13.08 -5.96
C GLY A 156 -43.66 -14.18 -6.97
N ASP A 157 -43.23 -13.82 -8.18
CA ASP A 157 -42.69 -14.80 -9.12
C ASP A 157 -41.38 -15.34 -8.56
N THR A 158 -41.14 -16.65 -8.72
CA THR A 158 -40.03 -17.33 -8.05
C THR A 158 -39.31 -18.24 -9.02
N VAL A 159 -37.99 -18.15 -9.06
CA VAL A 159 -37.12 -19.07 -9.79
C VAL A 159 -36.36 -19.91 -8.79
N GLY A 160 -36.61 -21.22 -8.83
CA GLY A 160 -35.87 -22.18 -8.03
C GLY A 160 -34.74 -22.81 -8.83
N PHE A 161 -33.66 -23.17 -8.15
CA PHE A 161 -32.59 -23.99 -8.73
C PHE A 161 -32.07 -25.04 -7.75
N ARG A 162 -31.55 -26.14 -8.29
CA ARG A 162 -30.95 -27.24 -7.53
C ARG A 162 -29.80 -27.86 -8.30
N GLY A 163 -28.69 -28.15 -7.62
CA GLY A 163 -27.54 -28.75 -8.28
C GLY A 163 -26.34 -29.03 -7.37
N SER A 164 -25.15 -29.10 -7.99
CA SER A 164 -23.88 -29.35 -7.29
C SER A 164 -23.25 -28.08 -6.70
N MET A 165 -23.68 -26.89 -7.18
CA MET A 165 -23.11 -25.59 -6.82
C MET A 165 -23.30 -25.22 -5.34
N ASN A 166 -22.19 -25.04 -4.60
CA ASN A 166 -22.17 -24.43 -3.27
C ASN A 166 -22.02 -22.91 -3.35
N GLU A 167 -22.42 -22.23 -2.29
CA GLU A 167 -22.27 -20.78 -2.09
C GLU A 167 -20.81 -20.42 -1.69
N THR A 168 -19.88 -20.64 -2.62
CA THR A 168 -18.43 -20.42 -2.47
C THR A 168 -17.83 -19.79 -3.71
N PHE A 169 -16.66 -19.13 -3.61
CA PHE A 169 -15.95 -18.55 -4.76
C PHE A 169 -15.79 -19.56 -5.91
N LEU A 170 -15.20 -20.73 -5.63
CA LEU A 170 -14.98 -21.79 -6.62
C LEU A 170 -16.31 -22.36 -7.17
N GLY A 171 -17.38 -22.34 -6.39
CA GLY A 171 -18.71 -22.77 -6.83
C GLY A 171 -19.26 -21.87 -7.93
N LEU A 172 -19.01 -20.57 -7.87
CA LEU A 172 -19.63 -19.58 -8.78
C LEU A 172 -18.66 -19.01 -9.85
N SER A 173 -17.34 -19.02 -9.62
CA SER A 173 -16.37 -18.39 -10.56
C SER A 173 -16.25 -19.16 -11.88
N ALA A 174 -16.04 -18.45 -12.99
CA ALA A 174 -15.90 -19.08 -14.32
C ALA A 174 -14.71 -20.06 -14.42
N ASP A 175 -13.65 -19.83 -13.65
CA ASP A 175 -12.46 -20.67 -13.51
C ASP A 175 -12.51 -21.66 -12.32
N GLY A 176 -13.68 -21.77 -11.68
CA GLY A 176 -13.89 -22.55 -10.47
C GLY A 176 -14.15 -24.03 -10.72
N ASN A 177 -14.84 -24.67 -9.77
CA ASN A 177 -15.27 -26.06 -9.92
C ASN A 177 -16.24 -26.19 -11.11
N LEU A 178 -16.21 -27.34 -11.78
CA LEU A 178 -17.26 -27.75 -12.71
C LEU A 178 -18.54 -28.02 -11.91
N GLU A 179 -19.55 -27.17 -12.11
CA GLU A 179 -20.83 -27.23 -11.42
C GLU A 179 -21.97 -27.24 -12.43
N SER A 180 -23.08 -27.89 -12.08
CA SER A 180 -24.30 -27.90 -12.87
C SER A 180 -25.52 -27.64 -11.99
N VAL A 181 -26.49 -26.88 -12.50
CA VAL A 181 -27.78 -26.64 -11.82
C VAL A 181 -28.96 -26.83 -12.78
N ASP A 182 -30.04 -27.39 -12.26
CA ASP A 182 -31.35 -27.33 -12.90
C ASP A 182 -32.09 -26.09 -12.41
N VAL A 183 -32.78 -25.41 -13.33
CA VAL A 183 -33.56 -24.19 -13.06
C VAL A 183 -35.03 -24.43 -13.36
N PHE A 184 -35.91 -23.95 -12.49
CA PHE A 184 -37.35 -24.19 -12.57
C PHE A 184 -38.14 -22.95 -12.12
N PRO A 185 -38.74 -22.20 -13.08
CA PRO A 185 -39.57 -21.03 -12.79
C PRO A 185 -40.98 -21.41 -12.29
N SER A 186 -41.54 -20.59 -11.38
CA SER A 186 -42.88 -20.81 -10.81
C SER A 186 -44.01 -20.68 -11.85
N TRP A 187 -43.79 -19.87 -12.90
CA TRP A 187 -44.79 -19.56 -13.92
C TRP A 187 -44.78 -20.50 -15.13
N ALA A 188 -43.80 -21.41 -15.24
CA ALA A 188 -43.74 -22.39 -16.32
C ALA A 188 -44.83 -23.48 -16.24
N GLY A 189 -45.62 -23.49 -15.15
CA GLY A 189 -46.72 -24.43 -14.94
C GLY A 189 -46.27 -25.89 -14.78
N GLY A 190 -47.23 -26.80 -14.60
CA GLY A 190 -46.97 -28.24 -14.62
C GLY A 190 -46.02 -28.73 -13.50
N ARG A 191 -44.84 -29.22 -13.90
CA ARG A 191 -43.83 -29.82 -12.99
C ARG A 191 -42.95 -28.77 -12.31
N ASP A 192 -42.59 -27.69 -12.99
CA ASP A 192 -41.64 -26.71 -12.44
C ASP A 192 -42.27 -25.86 -11.34
N ALA A 193 -43.54 -25.47 -11.50
CA ALA A 193 -44.32 -24.83 -10.44
C ALA A 193 -44.38 -25.70 -9.16
N ARG A 194 -44.49 -27.03 -9.30
CA ARG A 194 -44.44 -27.96 -8.16
C ARG A 194 -43.04 -28.03 -7.56
N ARG A 195 -41.97 -28.08 -8.37
CA ARG A 195 -40.59 -28.07 -7.88
C ARG A 195 -40.29 -26.82 -7.04
N VAL A 196 -40.75 -25.63 -7.46
CA VAL A 196 -40.64 -24.40 -6.66
C VAL A 196 -41.40 -24.55 -5.35
N SER A 197 -42.66 -25.00 -5.40
CA SER A 197 -43.50 -25.16 -4.21
C SER A 197 -42.91 -26.16 -3.20
N ASP A 198 -42.40 -27.29 -3.67
CA ASP A 198 -41.75 -28.31 -2.86
C ASP A 198 -40.46 -27.77 -2.22
N ALA A 199 -39.64 -27.05 -2.99
CA ALA A 199 -38.42 -26.42 -2.51
C ALA A 199 -38.70 -25.34 -1.44
N ALA A 200 -39.69 -24.47 -1.67
CA ALA A 200 -40.07 -23.42 -0.74
C ALA A 200 -40.65 -23.98 0.57
N THR A 201 -41.55 -24.96 0.47
CA THR A 201 -42.13 -25.66 1.63
C THR A 201 -41.04 -26.30 2.47
N ARG A 202 -40.10 -26.98 1.79
CA ARG A 202 -38.95 -27.60 2.43
C ARG A 202 -38.04 -26.59 3.12
N PHE A 203 -37.75 -25.47 2.47
CA PHE A 203 -36.93 -24.41 3.05
C PHE A 203 -37.56 -23.87 4.32
N GLU A 204 -38.86 -23.57 4.32
CA GLU A 204 -39.56 -23.05 5.49
C GLU A 204 -39.60 -24.05 6.65
N ALA A 205 -39.83 -25.34 6.37
CA ALA A 205 -39.79 -26.40 7.39
C ALA A 205 -38.40 -26.48 8.05
N LEU A 206 -37.33 -26.43 7.25
CA LEU A 206 -35.96 -26.35 7.78
C LEU A 206 -35.74 -25.06 8.58
N TRP A 207 -36.12 -23.92 8.01
CA TRP A 207 -35.95 -22.62 8.64
C TRP A 207 -36.63 -22.59 10.01
N ARG A 208 -37.82 -23.19 10.17
CA ARG A 208 -38.56 -23.25 11.43
C ARG A 208 -38.16 -24.37 12.38
N ASN A 209 -37.15 -25.16 12.01
CA ASN A 209 -36.69 -26.34 12.75
C ASN A 209 -37.78 -27.41 12.94
N GLU A 210 -38.54 -27.69 11.88
CA GLU A 210 -39.67 -28.64 11.86
C GLU A 210 -39.28 -30.03 11.29
N ILE A 211 -37.99 -30.29 11.09
CA ILE A 211 -37.48 -31.56 10.54
C ILE A 211 -36.63 -32.27 11.60
N ASP A 212 -37.17 -33.30 12.25
CA ASP A 212 -36.55 -34.01 13.40
C ASP A 212 -35.11 -34.53 13.17
N SER A 213 -34.75 -34.86 11.92
CA SER A 213 -33.41 -35.35 11.57
C SER A 213 -32.34 -34.25 11.49
N VAL A 214 -32.74 -32.99 11.74
CA VAL A 214 -31.92 -31.80 11.57
C VAL A 214 -32.23 -30.82 12.67
N ASP A 215 -31.20 -30.39 13.37
CA ASP A 215 -31.32 -29.28 14.27
C ASP A 215 -30.84 -27.99 13.59
N VAL A 216 -31.78 -27.13 13.22
CA VAL A 216 -31.53 -25.82 12.62
C VAL A 216 -31.58 -24.76 13.71
N ARG A 217 -30.40 -24.25 14.08
CA ARG A 217 -30.23 -23.25 15.15
C ARG A 217 -29.86 -21.89 14.58
N ALA A 218 -30.21 -20.83 15.30
CA ALA A 218 -29.63 -19.52 15.05
C ALA A 218 -28.12 -19.54 15.36
N VAL A 219 -27.37 -18.60 14.80
CA VAL A 219 -25.96 -18.41 15.19
C VAL A 219 -25.90 -18.10 16.70
N PRO A 220 -25.10 -18.83 17.50
CA PRO A 220 -24.99 -18.60 18.94
C PRO A 220 -24.68 -17.15 19.28
N GLU A 221 -25.27 -16.63 20.36
CA GLU A 221 -25.25 -15.20 20.69
C GLU A 221 -23.82 -14.64 20.83
N VAL A 222 -22.87 -15.43 21.34
CA VAL A 222 -21.44 -15.04 21.43
C VAL A 222 -20.85 -14.77 20.05
N ALA A 223 -21.11 -15.63 19.07
CA ALA A 223 -20.66 -15.46 17.70
C ALA A 223 -21.43 -14.33 17.02
N ALA A 224 -22.75 -14.23 17.24
CA ALA A 224 -23.58 -13.16 16.70
C ALA A 224 -23.14 -11.78 17.21
N GLN A 225 -22.80 -11.65 18.50
CA GLN A 225 -22.29 -10.42 19.08
C GLN A 225 -20.90 -10.06 18.51
N PHE A 226 -20.03 -11.04 18.31
CA PHE A 226 -18.75 -10.82 17.65
C PHE A 226 -18.93 -10.33 16.20
N ILE A 227 -19.86 -10.93 15.45
CA ILE A 227 -20.23 -10.50 14.09
C ILE A 227 -20.73 -9.05 14.10
N ARG A 228 -21.67 -8.72 15.00
CA ARG A 228 -22.19 -7.35 15.13
C ARG A 228 -21.11 -6.33 15.52
N ASN A 229 -20.15 -6.71 16.35
CA ASN A 229 -19.01 -5.86 16.71
C ASN A 229 -17.97 -5.73 15.58
N ALA A 230 -17.83 -6.75 14.74
CA ALA A 230 -16.85 -6.79 13.64
C ALA A 230 -17.38 -6.16 12.33
N GLY A 231 -18.70 -6.18 12.13
CA GLY A 231 -19.38 -5.58 10.98
C GLY A 231 -19.33 -4.04 11.07
N PRO A 232 -18.66 -3.34 10.15
CA PRO A 232 -18.68 -1.89 10.13
C PRO A 232 -20.08 -1.39 9.74
N ALA A 233 -20.42 -0.17 10.19
CA ALA A 233 -21.61 0.54 9.75
C ALA A 233 -21.63 0.80 8.23
N ASP A 234 -20.47 0.77 7.57
CA ASP A 234 -20.27 1.12 6.16
C ASP A 234 -19.93 -0.11 5.29
N TRP A 235 -20.73 -1.18 5.38
CA TRP A 235 -20.49 -2.40 4.62
C TRP A 235 -20.62 -2.16 3.10
N GLU A 236 -21.43 -1.19 2.66
CA GLU A 236 -21.56 -0.78 1.26
C GLU A 236 -20.22 -0.27 0.71
N VAL A 237 -19.46 0.47 1.52
CA VAL A 237 -18.14 0.97 1.13
C VAL A 237 -17.17 -0.19 0.98
N LEU A 238 -17.20 -1.16 1.90
CA LEU A 238 -16.36 -2.36 1.79
C LEU A 238 -16.70 -3.21 0.56
N VAL A 239 -17.97 -3.29 0.17
CA VAL A 239 -18.41 -3.96 -1.06
C VAL A 239 -17.76 -3.32 -2.28
N ASP A 240 -17.85 -1.99 -2.37
CA ASP A 240 -17.29 -1.23 -3.48
C ASP A 240 -15.75 -1.39 -3.54
N GLU A 241 -15.07 -1.40 -2.38
CA GLU A 241 -13.64 -1.70 -2.28
C GLU A 241 -13.31 -3.08 -2.85
N VAL A 242 -14.03 -4.12 -2.42
CA VAL A 242 -13.75 -5.49 -2.85
C VAL A 242 -14.02 -5.67 -4.35
N LEU A 243 -15.05 -5.01 -4.88
CA LEU A 243 -15.35 -5.01 -6.31
C LEU A 243 -14.25 -4.35 -7.14
N ALA A 244 -13.81 -3.18 -6.72
CA ALA A 244 -12.73 -2.47 -7.37
C ALA A 244 -11.43 -3.31 -7.34
N GLU A 245 -11.13 -3.99 -6.23
CA GLU A 245 -9.99 -4.91 -6.15
C GLU A 245 -10.10 -6.10 -7.10
N ALA A 246 -11.28 -6.70 -7.23
CA ALA A 246 -11.53 -7.81 -8.14
C ALA A 246 -11.40 -7.39 -9.61
N ALA A 247 -11.90 -6.21 -9.97
CA ALA A 247 -11.76 -5.64 -11.31
C ALA A 247 -10.29 -5.40 -11.68
N VAL A 248 -9.49 -4.86 -10.76
CA VAL A 248 -8.04 -4.67 -10.96
C VAL A 248 -7.32 -6.00 -11.18
N ARG A 249 -7.70 -7.07 -10.44
CA ARG A 249 -7.15 -8.42 -10.65
C ARG A 249 -7.49 -8.95 -12.04
N ALA A 250 -8.75 -8.82 -12.47
CA ALA A 250 -9.22 -9.31 -13.77
C ALA A 250 -8.57 -8.56 -14.95
N ALA A 251 -8.25 -7.27 -14.78
CA ALA A 251 -7.56 -6.48 -15.79
C ALA A 251 -6.07 -6.82 -15.96
N THR A 252 -5.48 -7.60 -15.04
CA THR A 252 -4.07 -7.99 -15.10
C THR A 252 -3.90 -9.18 -16.06
N PRO A 253 -3.09 -9.08 -17.13
CA PRO A 253 -2.87 -10.19 -18.06
C PRO A 253 -2.29 -11.44 -17.37
N ALA A 254 -2.69 -12.63 -17.81
CA ALA A 254 -2.26 -13.91 -17.23
C ALA A 254 -0.73 -14.13 -17.25
N ASP A 255 -0.03 -13.57 -18.24
CA ASP A 255 1.43 -13.65 -18.39
C ASP A 255 2.19 -12.49 -17.70
N ALA A 256 1.48 -11.52 -17.13
CA ALA A 256 2.10 -10.41 -16.41
C ALA A 256 2.49 -10.82 -14.98
N ARG A 257 3.49 -10.14 -14.40
CA ARG A 257 3.81 -10.31 -12.98
C ARG A 257 2.57 -9.98 -12.15
N PRO A 258 2.05 -10.90 -11.32
CA PRO A 258 0.84 -10.64 -10.56
C PRO A 258 1.04 -9.45 -9.63
N LEU A 259 0.04 -8.58 -9.56
CA LEU A 259 0.03 -7.49 -8.59
C LEU A 259 -0.02 -8.07 -7.17
N ARG A 260 0.68 -7.39 -6.25
CA ARG A 260 0.58 -7.68 -4.81
C ARG A 260 -0.72 -7.10 -4.26
N ASP A 261 -1.21 -7.67 -3.16
CA ASP A 261 -2.49 -7.25 -2.56
C ASP A 261 -2.53 -5.75 -2.24
N HIS A 262 -1.45 -5.17 -1.71
CA HIS A 262 -1.38 -3.72 -1.44
C HIS A 262 -1.48 -2.87 -2.71
N GLN A 263 -1.01 -3.38 -3.86
CA GLN A 263 -1.10 -2.66 -5.14
C GLN A 263 -2.50 -2.72 -5.71
N ILE A 264 -3.18 -3.86 -5.53
CA ILE A 264 -4.58 -4.06 -5.92
C ILE A 264 -5.47 -3.13 -5.10
N GLN A 265 -5.28 -3.11 -3.78
CA GLN A 265 -5.98 -2.20 -2.86
C GLN A 265 -5.76 -0.73 -3.24
N ALA A 266 -4.52 -0.33 -3.53
CA ALA A 266 -4.21 1.06 -3.89
C ALA A 266 -4.88 1.50 -5.20
N LEU A 267 -4.89 0.64 -6.23
CA LEU A 267 -5.55 0.93 -7.51
C LEU A 267 -7.07 0.99 -7.37
N ALA A 268 -7.63 0.02 -6.64
CA ALA A 268 -9.06 -0.03 -6.34
C ALA A 268 -9.52 1.23 -5.59
N ALA A 269 -8.81 1.60 -4.52
CA ALA A 269 -9.12 2.80 -3.77
C ALA A 269 -8.94 4.07 -4.61
N TRP A 270 -7.93 4.13 -5.49
CA TRP A 270 -7.77 5.24 -6.43
C TRP A 270 -8.94 5.36 -7.41
N GLU A 271 -9.46 4.25 -7.93
CA GLU A 271 -10.66 4.26 -8.79
C GLU A 271 -11.90 4.75 -8.03
N LEU A 272 -12.12 4.26 -6.81
CA LEU A 272 -13.23 4.71 -5.95
C LEU A 272 -13.17 6.20 -5.62
N HIS A 273 -11.98 6.78 -5.54
CA HIS A 273 -11.78 8.23 -5.33
C HIS A 273 -11.83 9.02 -6.65
N GLY A 274 -12.54 8.52 -7.66
CA GLY A 274 -12.71 9.19 -8.94
C GLY A 274 -11.40 9.33 -9.72
N ARG A 275 -10.47 8.38 -9.55
CA ARG A 275 -9.13 8.38 -10.18
C ARG A 275 -8.29 9.60 -9.82
N ARG A 276 -8.45 10.09 -8.59
CA ARG A 276 -7.72 11.24 -8.06
C ARG A 276 -7.20 10.93 -6.66
N GLY A 277 -5.88 10.88 -6.51
CA GLY A 277 -5.27 10.64 -5.20
C GLY A 277 -3.74 10.62 -5.18
N LEU A 278 -3.17 10.73 -3.98
CA LEU A 278 -1.76 10.51 -3.72
C LEU A 278 -1.57 9.15 -3.02
N LEU A 279 -0.79 8.26 -3.64
CA LEU A 279 -0.39 6.99 -3.06
C LEU A 279 0.82 7.19 -2.13
N GLU A 280 0.56 7.20 -0.81
CA GLU A 280 1.61 7.16 0.21
C GLU A 280 2.11 5.72 0.35
N HIS A 281 3.15 5.40 -0.40
CA HIS A 281 3.68 4.05 -0.50
C HIS A 281 5.16 4.03 -0.12
N ALA A 282 5.55 3.04 0.68
CA ALA A 282 6.93 2.82 1.08
C ALA A 282 7.89 2.78 -0.12
N THR A 283 9.11 3.24 0.09
CA THR A 283 10.21 3.11 -0.88
C THR A 283 10.49 1.63 -1.15
N GLY A 284 10.60 1.25 -2.44
CA GLY A 284 10.78 -0.15 -2.85
C GLY A 284 9.50 -1.02 -2.85
N SER A 285 8.32 -0.49 -2.50
CA SER A 285 7.07 -1.28 -2.45
C SER A 285 6.49 -1.65 -3.83
N GLY A 286 6.96 -1.00 -4.91
CA GLY A 286 6.45 -1.18 -6.27
C GLY A 286 5.57 -0.03 -6.78
N LYS A 287 5.72 1.19 -6.25
CA LYS A 287 4.99 2.41 -6.69
C LYS A 287 4.91 2.58 -8.21
N THR A 288 6.05 2.51 -8.89
CA THR A 288 6.13 2.65 -10.34
C THR A 288 5.28 1.58 -11.04
N TYR A 289 5.34 0.33 -10.60
CA TYR A 289 4.54 -0.75 -11.18
C TYR A 289 3.04 -0.53 -10.98
N THR A 290 2.64 -0.08 -9.78
CA THR A 290 1.24 0.30 -9.50
C THR A 290 0.76 1.38 -10.47
N ALA A 291 1.54 2.46 -10.63
CA ALA A 291 1.18 3.55 -11.53
C ALA A 291 1.16 3.15 -13.01
N VAL A 292 2.06 2.25 -13.45
CA VAL A 292 2.03 1.69 -14.81
C VAL A 292 0.73 0.93 -15.07
N GLN A 293 0.18 0.22 -14.08
CA GLN A 293 -1.14 -0.41 -14.25
C GLN A 293 -2.26 0.62 -14.33
N ALA A 294 -2.19 1.73 -13.59
CA ALA A 294 -3.14 2.83 -13.77
C ALA A 294 -3.06 3.43 -15.20
N VAL A 295 -1.85 3.58 -15.76
CA VAL A 295 -1.66 3.97 -17.17
C VAL A 295 -2.32 2.97 -18.10
N ARG A 296 -2.10 1.66 -17.90
CA ARG A 296 -2.71 0.60 -18.71
C ARG A 296 -4.24 0.75 -18.78
N THR A 297 -4.91 0.85 -17.63
CA THR A 297 -6.37 1.02 -17.55
C THR A 297 -6.83 2.24 -18.35
N VAL A 298 -6.16 3.37 -18.17
CA VAL A 298 -6.51 4.62 -18.88
C VAL A 298 -6.31 4.51 -20.39
N LEU A 299 -5.23 3.87 -20.85
CA LEU A 299 -4.96 3.72 -22.28
C LEU A 299 -5.97 2.78 -22.96
N SER A 300 -6.37 1.69 -22.28
CA SER A 300 -7.40 0.77 -22.78
C SER A 300 -8.76 1.44 -22.99
N GLU A 301 -9.06 2.48 -22.21
CA GLU A 301 -10.31 3.25 -22.30
C GLU A 301 -10.24 4.43 -23.29
N GLY A 302 -9.15 4.53 -24.06
CA GLY A 302 -8.95 5.60 -25.04
C GLY A 302 -8.40 6.91 -24.45
N GLY A 303 -8.00 6.91 -23.18
CA GLY A 303 -7.32 8.04 -22.55
C GLY A 303 -5.85 8.17 -22.96
N SER A 304 -5.21 9.20 -22.42
CA SER A 304 -3.77 9.49 -22.57
C SER A 304 -3.16 9.81 -21.20
N ALA A 305 -1.84 9.69 -21.10
CA ALA A 305 -1.13 9.90 -19.84
C ALA A 305 0.07 10.85 -19.99
N ILE A 306 0.26 11.70 -18.98
CA ILE A 306 1.49 12.48 -18.75
C ILE A 306 2.12 11.97 -17.46
N VAL A 307 3.37 11.53 -17.54
CA VAL A 307 4.19 11.13 -16.39
C VAL A 307 5.20 12.24 -16.11
N LEU A 308 5.09 12.85 -14.92
CA LEU A 308 5.98 13.91 -14.44
C LEU A 308 7.04 13.30 -13.52
N VAL A 309 8.31 13.59 -13.79
CA VAL A 309 9.46 13.06 -13.04
C VAL A 309 10.44 14.18 -12.66
N PRO A 310 11.16 14.12 -11.53
CA PRO A 310 12.00 15.22 -11.08
C PRO A 310 13.39 15.25 -11.74
N SER A 311 13.84 14.14 -12.34
CA SER A 311 15.22 14.00 -12.85
C SER A 311 15.30 13.23 -14.17
N ALA A 312 16.42 13.43 -14.90
CA ALA A 312 16.71 12.72 -16.15
C ALA A 312 16.82 11.19 -15.95
N LEU A 313 17.38 10.75 -14.82
CA LEU A 313 17.50 9.33 -14.48
C LEU A 313 16.13 8.67 -14.34
N LEU A 314 15.19 9.34 -13.65
CA LEU A 314 13.82 8.86 -13.53
C LEU A 314 13.07 8.92 -14.87
N LEU A 315 13.33 9.90 -15.72
CA LEU A 315 12.78 9.95 -17.08
C LEU A 315 13.14 8.70 -17.88
N ASP A 316 14.42 8.32 -17.89
CA ASP A 316 14.88 7.11 -18.58
C ASP A 316 14.37 5.82 -17.93
N GLN A 317 14.27 5.78 -16.60
CA GLN A 317 13.69 4.65 -15.88
C GLN A 317 12.21 4.46 -16.25
N TRP A 318 11.41 5.52 -16.23
CA TRP A 318 10.00 5.49 -16.60
C TRP A 318 9.81 5.10 -18.06
N ARG A 319 10.63 5.63 -18.98
CA ARG A 319 10.62 5.20 -20.38
C ARG A 319 10.79 3.68 -20.49
N ARG A 320 11.79 3.11 -19.83
CA ARG A 320 12.05 1.65 -19.86
C ARG A 320 10.90 0.85 -19.27
N GLU A 321 10.39 1.24 -18.09
CA GLU A 321 9.27 0.54 -17.46
C GLU A 321 8.01 0.58 -18.32
N LEU A 322 7.66 1.74 -18.89
CA LEU A 322 6.49 1.85 -19.77
C LEU A 322 6.65 1.00 -21.03
N THR A 323 7.81 1.05 -21.70
CA THR A 323 8.07 0.22 -22.89
C THR A 323 8.00 -1.27 -22.59
N GLN A 324 8.59 -1.73 -21.48
CA GLN A 324 8.65 -3.15 -21.14
C GLN A 324 7.30 -3.68 -20.63
N ARG A 325 6.64 -2.92 -19.76
CA ARG A 325 5.44 -3.38 -19.04
C ARG A 325 4.16 -3.20 -19.84
N LEU A 326 4.15 -2.32 -20.83
CA LEU A 326 3.03 -2.07 -21.74
C LEU A 326 3.35 -2.54 -23.17
N ALA A 327 4.29 -3.47 -23.34
CA ALA A 327 4.74 -3.94 -24.66
C ALA A 327 3.59 -4.50 -25.52
N ASP A 328 2.61 -5.14 -24.88
CA ASP A 328 1.39 -5.67 -25.50
C ASP A 328 0.46 -4.57 -26.05
N LEU A 329 0.48 -3.38 -25.45
CA LEU A 329 -0.26 -2.21 -25.93
C LEU A 329 0.52 -1.39 -26.97
N ALA A 330 1.83 -1.64 -27.09
CA ALA A 330 2.77 -0.93 -27.96
C ALA A 330 2.58 0.61 -27.96
N PRO A 331 2.61 1.29 -26.79
CA PRO A 331 2.37 2.71 -26.71
C PRO A 331 3.49 3.51 -27.37
N GLN A 332 3.13 4.62 -28.02
CA GLN A 332 4.08 5.64 -28.43
C GLN A 332 4.46 6.51 -27.22
N LEU A 333 5.75 6.83 -27.09
CA LEU A 333 6.30 7.65 -26.01
C LEU A 333 6.88 8.96 -26.55
N LEU A 334 6.49 10.09 -25.96
CA LEU A 334 7.07 11.41 -26.21
C LEU A 334 7.82 11.87 -24.96
N LEU A 335 9.11 12.17 -25.10
CA LEU A 335 9.95 12.62 -24.00
C LEU A 335 10.08 14.15 -24.01
N ALA A 336 10.04 14.75 -22.82
CA ALA A 336 10.24 16.19 -22.64
C ALA A 336 11.22 16.48 -21.50
N GLY A 337 12.35 17.12 -21.82
CA GLY A 337 13.45 17.36 -20.88
C GLY A 337 14.62 16.42 -21.08
N ALA A 338 15.70 16.61 -20.30
CA ALA A 338 16.96 15.87 -20.46
C ALA A 338 17.52 15.86 -21.90
N GLY A 339 17.45 17.02 -22.58
CA GLY A 339 17.84 17.17 -23.99
C GLY A 339 16.75 16.82 -25.01
N ASN A 340 15.63 16.20 -24.60
CA ASN A 340 14.50 15.90 -25.47
C ASN A 340 13.60 17.12 -25.63
N ASN A 341 13.65 17.75 -26.82
CA ASN A 341 12.97 19.02 -27.11
C ASN A 341 11.99 18.95 -28.30
N THR A 342 11.82 17.78 -28.91
CA THR A 342 10.95 17.57 -30.09
C THR A 342 9.48 17.90 -29.82
N TRP A 343 9.04 17.82 -28.56
CA TRP A 343 7.71 18.23 -28.12
C TRP A 343 7.36 19.70 -28.40
N ARG A 344 8.38 20.55 -28.63
CA ARG A 344 8.19 21.98 -28.98
C ARG A 344 7.84 22.20 -30.45
N THR A 345 8.12 21.24 -31.32
CA THR A 345 7.98 21.38 -32.77
C THR A 345 6.55 21.08 -33.20
N ASP A 346 6.01 21.84 -34.16
CA ASP A 346 4.72 21.60 -34.83
C ASP A 346 3.52 21.31 -33.91
N ASP A 347 3.50 21.96 -32.73
CA ASP A 347 2.53 21.72 -31.65
C ASP A 347 2.32 20.24 -31.31
N LEU A 348 3.38 19.42 -31.46
CA LEU A 348 3.34 17.97 -31.29
C LEU A 348 2.80 17.55 -29.93
N LEU A 349 3.00 18.32 -28.86
CA LEU A 349 2.47 17.97 -27.54
C LEU A 349 0.92 17.96 -27.49
N TYR A 350 0.25 18.80 -28.27
CA TYR A 350 -1.21 18.90 -28.27
C TYR A 350 -1.90 17.58 -28.69
N PRO A 351 -1.62 16.99 -29.88
CA PRO A 351 -2.24 15.72 -30.27
C PRO A 351 -1.84 14.55 -29.36
N TRP A 352 -0.76 14.65 -28.59
CA TRP A 352 -0.35 13.61 -27.64
C TRP A 352 -1.14 13.64 -26.34
N THR A 353 -1.72 14.79 -26.02
CA THR A 353 -2.50 15.02 -24.79
C THR A 353 -4.00 15.13 -25.07
N SER A 354 -4.41 15.29 -26.33
CA SER A 354 -5.81 15.30 -26.76
C SER A 354 -6.46 13.91 -26.73
N THR A 355 -7.79 13.88 -26.84
CA THR A 355 -8.56 12.65 -26.98
C THR A 355 -8.08 11.82 -28.17
N ARG A 356 -7.88 10.53 -27.97
CA ARG A 356 -7.37 9.61 -28.99
C ARG A 356 -8.49 9.20 -29.96
N THR A 357 -8.22 9.25 -31.26
CA THR A 357 -9.12 8.66 -32.27
C THR A 357 -9.08 7.13 -32.17
N ALA A 358 -10.25 6.49 -32.32
CA ALA A 358 -10.36 5.03 -32.33
C ALA A 358 -9.40 4.43 -33.37
N GLY A 359 -8.62 3.42 -32.96
CA GLY A 359 -7.61 2.76 -33.81
C GLY A 359 -6.22 3.41 -33.83
N SER A 360 -6.03 4.63 -33.30
CA SER A 360 -4.69 5.20 -33.13
C SER A 360 -3.90 4.49 -32.02
N PRO A 361 -2.56 4.38 -32.11
CA PRO A 361 -1.77 3.77 -31.05
C PRO A 361 -1.89 4.58 -29.74
N PRO A 362 -1.82 3.94 -28.56
CA PRO A 362 -1.83 4.62 -27.28
C PRO A 362 -0.65 5.61 -27.16
N ARG A 363 -0.86 6.75 -26.50
CA ARG A 363 0.15 7.84 -26.39
C ARG A 363 0.43 8.16 -24.94
N ILE A 364 1.71 8.28 -24.60
CA ILE A 364 2.16 8.68 -23.27
C ILE A 364 3.24 9.75 -23.43
N VAL A 365 3.16 10.80 -22.62
CA VAL A 365 4.21 11.81 -22.48
C VAL A 365 4.97 11.54 -21.18
N VAL A 366 6.30 11.52 -21.22
CA VAL A 366 7.14 11.47 -20.01
C VAL A 366 7.96 12.75 -19.97
N ALA A 367 7.73 13.58 -18.96
CA ALA A 367 8.28 14.92 -18.88
C ALA A 367 9.00 15.19 -17.55
N MET A 368 10.16 15.84 -17.62
CA MET A 368 10.79 16.41 -16.43
C MET A 368 9.93 17.54 -15.88
N MET A 369 9.72 17.58 -14.56
CA MET A 369 8.89 18.58 -13.89
C MET A 369 9.30 20.02 -14.24
N GLN A 370 10.60 20.33 -14.22
CA GLN A 370 11.10 21.66 -14.55
C GLN A 370 10.79 22.05 -16.00
N THR A 371 10.76 21.07 -16.91
CA THR A 371 10.38 21.31 -18.32
C THR A 371 8.88 21.49 -18.46
N ALA A 372 8.10 20.65 -17.79
CA ALA A 372 6.64 20.68 -17.83
C ALA A 372 6.03 21.91 -17.14
N ALA A 373 6.73 22.50 -16.16
CA ALA A 373 6.31 23.69 -15.46
C ALA A 373 6.44 24.98 -16.28
N THR A 374 7.02 24.93 -17.48
CA THR A 374 7.18 26.10 -18.36
C THR A 374 5.88 26.42 -19.11
N ASP A 375 5.62 27.71 -19.36
CA ASP A 375 4.49 28.16 -20.19
C ASP A 375 4.49 27.48 -21.58
N ALA A 376 5.67 27.28 -22.15
CA ALA A 376 5.83 26.63 -23.45
C ALA A 376 5.27 25.20 -23.46
N PHE A 377 5.31 24.50 -22.34
CA PHE A 377 4.74 23.16 -22.18
C PHE A 377 3.25 23.26 -21.84
N LEU A 378 2.89 23.99 -20.78
CA LEU A 378 1.53 24.06 -20.26
C LEU A 378 0.51 24.54 -21.30
N THR A 379 0.86 25.55 -22.09
CA THR A 379 -0.04 26.10 -23.13
C THR A 379 -0.29 25.14 -24.29
N ARG A 380 0.52 24.08 -24.44
CA ARG A 380 0.39 23.06 -25.49
C ARG A 380 -0.27 21.78 -25.01
N VAL A 381 -0.58 21.65 -23.71
CA VAL A 381 -1.35 20.52 -23.20
C VAL A 381 -2.82 20.72 -23.58
N ALA A 382 -3.41 19.75 -24.25
CA ALA A 382 -4.81 19.78 -24.62
C ALA A 382 -5.70 19.64 -23.38
N ASN A 383 -6.84 20.35 -23.39
CA ASN A 383 -7.90 20.11 -22.41
C ASN A 383 -8.61 18.79 -22.77
N ASN A 384 -8.48 17.78 -21.92
CA ASN A 384 -8.95 16.43 -22.20
C ASN A 384 -9.51 15.80 -20.92
N ASP A 385 -10.77 15.37 -20.98
CA ASP A 385 -11.51 14.74 -19.89
C ASP A 385 -11.05 13.31 -19.58
N ARG A 386 -10.16 12.75 -20.40
CA ARG A 386 -9.53 11.43 -20.24
C ARG A 386 -8.01 11.49 -20.15
N LEU A 387 -7.50 12.59 -19.61
CA LEU A 387 -6.07 12.78 -19.36
C LEU A 387 -5.72 12.36 -17.93
N LEU A 388 -4.78 11.43 -17.81
CA LEU A 388 -4.15 11.04 -16.55
C LEU A 388 -2.83 11.78 -16.37
N VAL A 389 -2.67 12.46 -15.23
CA VAL A 389 -1.36 12.98 -14.78
C VAL A 389 -0.83 12.10 -13.65
N ILE A 390 0.30 11.44 -13.90
CA ILE A 390 1.09 10.76 -12.87
C ILE A 390 2.24 11.65 -12.48
N THR A 391 2.50 11.74 -11.19
CA THR A 391 3.65 12.49 -10.67
C THR A 391 4.47 11.59 -9.78
N ASP A 392 5.68 11.24 -10.22
CA ASP A 392 6.64 10.53 -9.38
C ASP A 392 7.37 11.49 -8.45
N GLU A 393 7.69 11.06 -7.24
CA GLU A 393 8.17 11.93 -6.16
C GLU A 393 7.28 13.18 -5.99
N ALA A 394 5.96 12.96 -5.91
CA ALA A 394 4.93 14.00 -5.95
C ALA A 394 5.08 15.10 -4.90
N HIS A 395 5.80 14.85 -3.81
CA HIS A 395 6.15 15.88 -2.83
C HIS A 395 6.88 17.09 -3.46
N ARG A 396 7.56 16.91 -4.60
CA ARG A 396 8.25 18.00 -5.34
C ARG A 396 7.29 19.04 -5.91
N LEU A 397 6.02 18.68 -6.18
CA LEU A 397 5.00 19.59 -6.74
C LEU A 397 4.57 20.70 -5.78
N GLY A 398 4.82 20.54 -4.48
CA GLY A 398 4.52 21.62 -3.53
C GLY A 398 5.47 22.82 -3.65
N SER A 399 6.65 22.63 -4.27
CA SER A 399 7.69 23.65 -4.37
C SER A 399 7.29 24.82 -5.28
N PRO A 400 7.79 26.05 -5.05
CA PRO A 400 7.44 27.21 -5.87
C PRO A 400 7.74 27.03 -7.36
N GLY A 401 8.84 26.36 -7.72
CA GLY A 401 9.21 26.12 -9.12
C GLY A 401 8.31 25.12 -9.85
N ALA A 402 7.57 24.27 -9.12
CA ALA A 402 6.66 23.27 -9.69
C ALA A 402 5.18 23.70 -9.59
N GLU A 403 4.88 24.78 -8.88
CA GLU A 403 3.52 25.31 -8.70
C GLU A 403 2.72 25.47 -10.00
N PRO A 404 3.30 25.93 -11.14
CA PRO A 404 2.55 26.03 -12.40
C PRO A 404 1.91 24.71 -12.85
N LEU A 405 2.48 23.56 -12.50
CA LEU A 405 1.94 22.23 -12.86
C LEU A 405 0.58 21.95 -12.19
N LEU A 406 0.27 22.61 -11.07
CA LEU A 406 -1.01 22.46 -10.38
C LEU A 406 -2.18 23.03 -11.18
N THR A 407 -1.90 23.78 -12.25
CA THR A 407 -2.90 24.33 -13.17
C THR A 407 -3.32 23.36 -14.29
N LEU A 408 -2.64 22.20 -14.41
CA LEU A 408 -2.96 21.20 -15.44
C LEU A 408 -4.42 20.73 -15.31
N ALA A 409 -5.18 20.94 -16.39
CA ALA A 409 -6.57 20.49 -16.52
C ALA A 409 -6.63 18.99 -16.82
N ALA A 410 -6.28 18.17 -15.83
CA ALA A 410 -6.38 16.71 -15.88
C ALA A 410 -7.38 16.24 -14.81
N PRO A 411 -8.48 15.56 -15.17
CA PRO A 411 -9.43 15.05 -14.17
C PRO A 411 -8.86 13.87 -13.40
N TRP A 412 -8.02 13.04 -14.03
CA TRP A 412 -7.38 11.90 -13.39
C TRP A 412 -5.96 12.25 -12.96
N ARG A 413 -5.64 11.97 -11.69
CA ARG A 413 -4.38 12.37 -11.06
C ARG A 413 -3.91 11.29 -10.12
N MET A 414 -2.63 10.91 -10.23
CA MET A 414 -1.99 9.98 -9.31
C MET A 414 -0.64 10.54 -8.87
N GLY A 415 -0.52 10.88 -7.59
CA GLY A 415 0.75 11.25 -6.98
C GLY A 415 1.42 10.02 -6.37
N LEU A 416 2.72 9.87 -6.54
CA LEU A 416 3.51 8.81 -5.92
C LEU A 416 4.50 9.43 -4.96
N SER A 417 4.40 9.13 -3.66
CA SER A 417 5.38 9.60 -2.68
C SER A 417 5.47 8.61 -1.52
N ALA A 418 6.65 8.48 -0.92
CA ALA A 418 6.78 7.85 0.40
C ALA A 418 6.57 8.84 1.54
N THR A 419 6.65 10.14 1.26
CA THR A 419 6.57 11.23 2.23
C THR A 419 5.77 12.38 1.62
N PRO A 420 4.44 12.28 1.55
CA PRO A 420 3.60 13.33 0.95
C PRO A 420 3.59 14.64 1.75
N VAL A 421 3.78 14.56 3.06
CA VAL A 421 3.85 15.73 3.94
C VAL A 421 5.23 16.36 3.87
N ARG A 422 5.29 17.65 3.57
CA ARG A 422 6.54 18.41 3.46
C ARG A 422 6.86 19.04 4.80
N ALA A 423 7.98 18.64 5.38
CA ALA A 423 8.44 19.17 6.65
C ALA A 423 8.76 20.68 6.53
N GLY A 424 8.20 21.49 7.43
CA GLY A 424 8.37 22.95 7.42
C GLY A 424 7.60 23.71 6.33
N ASP A 425 6.78 23.04 5.50
CA ASP A 425 6.00 23.70 4.43
C ASP A 425 4.53 23.21 4.43
N PRO A 426 3.70 23.68 5.39
CA PRO A 426 2.31 23.29 5.49
C PRO A 426 1.48 23.80 4.29
N ASP A 427 1.78 24.99 3.78
CA ASP A 427 1.06 25.58 2.63
C ASP A 427 1.32 24.78 1.35
N GLY A 428 2.57 24.42 1.09
CA GLY A 428 2.94 23.56 -0.03
C GLY A 428 2.40 22.14 0.10
N THR A 429 2.31 21.61 1.32
CA THR A 429 1.61 20.34 1.59
C THR A 429 0.13 20.45 1.27
N ALA A 430 -0.54 21.52 1.72
CA ALA A 430 -1.97 21.74 1.46
C ALA A 430 -2.26 21.90 -0.04
N ARG A 431 -1.45 22.68 -0.78
CA ARG A 431 -1.57 22.80 -2.25
C ARG A 431 -1.45 21.45 -2.95
N LEU A 432 -0.47 20.64 -2.54
CA LEU A 432 -0.24 19.31 -3.09
C LEU A 432 -1.45 18.39 -2.85
N LEU A 433 -1.91 18.28 -1.60
CA LEU A 433 -3.05 17.45 -1.24
C LEU A 433 -4.33 17.92 -1.94
N ASN A 434 -4.54 19.23 -2.04
CA ASN A 434 -5.67 19.81 -2.78
C ASN A 434 -5.60 19.49 -4.26
N PHE A 435 -4.43 19.44 -4.89
CA PHE A 435 -4.33 19.06 -6.30
C PHE A 435 -4.69 17.59 -6.52
N PHE A 436 -4.18 16.69 -5.68
CA PHE A 436 -4.41 15.25 -5.79
C PHE A 436 -5.70 14.74 -5.14
N GLY A 437 -6.42 15.55 -4.37
CA GLY A 437 -7.62 15.11 -3.65
C GLY A 437 -7.34 14.33 -2.36
N GLY A 438 -6.15 14.50 -1.77
CA GLY A 438 -5.74 13.84 -0.54
C GLY A 438 -4.88 12.59 -0.75
N ILE A 439 -4.52 11.95 0.36
CA ILE A 439 -3.81 10.67 0.39
C ILE A 439 -4.84 9.55 0.31
N ILE A 440 -4.64 8.57 -0.58
CA ILE A 440 -5.51 7.41 -0.69
C ILE A 440 -5.28 6.51 0.53
N PRO A 441 -6.32 6.24 1.35
CA PRO A 441 -6.20 5.37 2.52
C PRO A 441 -6.36 3.88 2.15
N PRO A 442 -5.76 2.96 2.94
CA PRO A 442 -4.74 3.25 3.95
C PRO A 442 -3.38 3.55 3.29
N PRO A 443 -2.52 4.38 3.91
CA PRO A 443 -1.13 4.50 3.47
C PRO A 443 -0.43 3.15 3.62
N TYR A 444 0.48 2.82 2.69
CA TYR A 444 1.27 1.61 2.73
C TYR A 444 2.67 1.92 3.28
N THR A 445 2.81 1.79 4.60
CA THR A 445 4.00 2.22 5.33
C THR A 445 5.17 1.27 5.12
N LEU A 446 6.36 1.67 5.60
CA LEU A 446 7.52 0.78 5.58
C LEU A 446 7.30 -0.47 6.44
N GLN A 447 6.61 -0.34 7.56
CA GLN A 447 6.31 -1.46 8.45
C GLN A 447 5.37 -2.46 7.78
N ASP A 448 4.34 -1.98 7.08
CA ASP A 448 3.47 -2.82 6.25
C ASP A 448 4.30 -3.57 5.20
N ALA A 449 5.17 -2.86 4.49
CA ALA A 449 6.02 -3.45 3.46
C ALA A 449 6.99 -4.53 3.99
N ILE A 450 7.47 -4.41 5.23
CA ILE A 450 8.30 -5.44 5.88
C ILE A 450 7.43 -6.62 6.34
N ARG A 451 6.29 -6.35 7.00
CA ARG A 451 5.33 -7.36 7.46
C ARG A 451 4.88 -8.26 6.31
N ASP A 452 4.53 -7.65 5.19
CA ASP A 452 3.99 -8.33 4.00
C ASP A 452 5.12 -8.95 3.15
N ARG A 453 6.36 -8.93 3.66
CA ARG A 453 7.58 -9.45 3.01
C ARG A 453 7.79 -8.88 1.61
N VAL A 454 7.31 -7.66 1.38
CA VAL A 454 7.58 -6.88 0.17
C VAL A 454 8.99 -6.31 0.21
N LEU A 455 9.46 -5.96 1.40
CA LEU A 455 10.82 -5.55 1.74
C LEU A 455 11.49 -6.59 2.65
N THR A 456 12.81 -6.54 2.67
CA THR A 456 13.67 -7.31 3.57
C THR A 456 13.61 -6.68 4.97
N PRO A 457 13.36 -7.45 6.04
CA PRO A 457 13.56 -6.99 7.42
C PRO A 457 15.00 -6.52 7.66
N TYR A 458 15.22 -5.73 8.70
CA TYR A 458 16.57 -5.24 9.03
C TYR A 458 16.85 -5.16 10.51
N ASN A 459 18.13 -5.28 10.87
CA ASN A 459 18.63 -4.92 12.18
C ASN A 459 19.18 -3.49 12.16
N TYR A 460 18.83 -2.72 13.18
CA TYR A 460 19.35 -1.37 13.40
C TYR A 460 20.42 -1.37 14.50
N ILE A 461 21.56 -0.73 14.24
CA ILE A 461 22.75 -0.76 15.11
C ILE A 461 23.24 0.69 15.30
N PRO A 462 22.72 1.40 16.32
CA PRO A 462 23.13 2.76 16.62
C PRO A 462 24.49 2.80 17.32
N HIS A 463 25.36 3.69 16.87
CA HIS A 463 26.72 3.90 17.38
C HIS A 463 26.90 5.33 17.89
N ASP A 464 27.23 5.49 19.16
CA ASP A 464 27.50 6.79 19.77
C ASP A 464 28.86 7.35 19.29
N VAL A 465 28.86 8.59 18.81
CA VAL A 465 30.08 9.35 18.48
C VAL A 465 30.16 10.56 19.38
N ALA A 466 31.14 10.59 20.28
CA ALA A 466 31.40 11.75 21.12
C ALA A 466 32.13 12.84 20.32
N LEU A 467 31.78 14.10 20.60
CA LEU A 467 32.58 15.25 20.16
C LEU A 467 33.93 15.26 20.89
N ASP A 468 34.98 15.66 20.19
CA ASP A 468 36.26 15.94 20.85
C ASP A 468 36.20 17.22 21.69
N GLY A 469 37.23 17.46 22.53
CA GLY A 469 37.22 18.63 23.43
C GLY A 469 37.16 19.98 22.72
N GLY A 470 37.71 20.10 21.50
CA GLY A 470 37.65 21.33 20.70
C GLY A 470 36.29 21.53 20.04
N GLU A 471 35.73 20.45 19.49
CA GLU A 471 34.40 20.42 18.90
C GLU A 471 33.31 20.71 19.94
N GLN A 472 33.43 20.12 21.13
CA GLN A 472 32.52 20.33 22.26
C GLN A 472 32.54 21.80 22.70
N ALA A 473 33.72 22.39 22.90
CA ALA A 473 33.84 23.80 23.28
C ALA A 473 33.23 24.74 22.22
N ALA A 474 33.43 24.45 20.93
CA ALA A 474 32.83 25.21 19.85
C ALA A 474 31.29 25.06 19.81
N TYR A 475 30.79 23.84 20.06
CA TYR A 475 29.36 23.54 20.12
C TYR A 475 28.66 24.31 21.24
N GLU A 476 29.28 24.34 22.42
CA GLU A 476 28.78 25.07 23.59
C GLU A 476 28.81 26.59 23.39
N ASP A 477 29.88 27.13 22.81
CA ASP A 477 29.98 28.56 22.50
C ASP A 477 28.89 29.00 21.50
N LEU A 478 28.68 28.25 20.43
CA LEU A 478 27.61 28.51 19.48
C LEU A 478 26.22 28.36 20.11
N SER A 479 26.03 27.37 20.98
CA SER A 479 24.78 27.19 21.72
C SER A 479 24.50 28.38 22.66
N ARG A 480 25.54 28.89 23.34
CA ARG A 480 25.45 30.09 24.19
C ARG A 480 25.12 31.34 23.37
N LYS A 481 25.75 31.51 22.21
CA LYS A 481 25.48 32.61 21.26
C LYS A 481 24.04 32.56 20.75
N LEU A 482 23.53 31.37 20.40
CA LEU A 482 22.14 31.17 19.98
C LEU A 482 21.14 31.57 21.08
N ARG A 483 21.31 31.07 22.31
CA ARG A 483 20.43 31.42 23.44
C ARG A 483 20.45 32.93 23.73
N ARG A 484 21.64 33.55 23.69
CA ARG A 484 21.78 34.99 23.93
C ARG A 484 21.08 35.82 22.85
N GLU A 485 21.21 35.43 21.59
CA GLU A 485 20.62 36.17 20.48
C GLU A 485 19.09 36.01 20.44
N ALA A 486 18.56 34.82 20.77
CA ALA A 486 17.12 34.60 20.93
C ALA A 486 16.54 35.41 22.12
N GLY A 487 17.19 35.33 23.29
CA GLY A 487 16.71 36.00 24.51
C GLY A 487 16.73 37.54 24.45
N ARG A 488 17.59 38.15 23.61
CA ARG A 488 17.67 39.61 23.46
C ARG A 488 16.43 40.27 22.86
N ARG A 489 15.60 39.52 22.14
CA ARG A 489 14.47 40.09 21.38
C ARG A 489 13.09 39.63 21.85
N GLY A 490 13.02 38.77 22.87
CA GLY A 490 11.75 38.17 23.30
C GLY A 490 11.17 37.20 22.28
N ASP A 491 11.94 36.85 21.24
CA ASP A 491 11.58 35.80 20.29
C ASP A 491 11.68 34.44 20.98
N ALA A 492 10.64 33.63 20.87
CA ALA A 492 10.79 32.20 21.06
C ALA A 492 11.79 31.68 20.01
N LEU A 493 12.51 30.59 20.33
CA LEU A 493 13.39 29.87 19.38
C LEU A 493 12.65 29.34 18.12
N ASP A 494 11.38 29.71 17.93
CA ASP A 494 10.47 29.30 16.87
C ASP A 494 10.61 30.15 15.59
N ASN A 495 11.28 31.31 15.65
CA ASN A 495 11.44 32.22 14.50
C ASN A 495 12.88 32.25 13.92
N VAL A 496 13.58 31.11 13.93
CA VAL A 496 14.96 31.02 13.40
C VAL A 496 15.04 31.36 11.91
N GLU A 497 13.97 31.10 11.14
CA GLU A 497 13.94 31.32 9.70
C GLU A 497 13.81 32.81 9.30
N SER A 498 13.18 33.63 10.14
CA SER A 498 13.01 35.07 9.88
C SER A 498 14.24 35.91 10.26
N ASN A 499 15.28 35.28 10.83
CA ASN A 499 16.47 35.95 11.31
C ASN A 499 17.76 35.30 10.76
N GLU A 500 18.37 35.98 9.79
CA GLU A 500 19.59 35.54 9.11
C GLU A 500 20.74 35.19 10.08
N ARG A 501 20.87 35.91 11.20
CA ARG A 501 21.94 35.69 12.17
C ARG A 501 21.70 34.44 13.03
N LEU A 502 20.46 34.20 13.46
CA LEU A 502 20.09 32.96 14.15
C LEU A 502 20.26 31.76 13.23
N ARG A 503 19.84 31.88 11.96
CA ARG A 503 20.04 30.87 10.93
C ARG A 503 21.52 30.54 10.73
N LYS A 504 22.39 31.54 10.57
CA LYS A 504 23.85 31.35 10.45
C LYS A 504 24.46 30.63 11.65
N LEU A 505 24.07 31.01 12.88
CA LEU A 505 24.56 30.36 14.09
C LEU A 505 24.07 28.91 14.21
N ALA A 506 22.81 28.65 13.87
CA ALA A 506 22.23 27.30 13.88
C ALA A 506 22.91 26.39 12.85
N ILE A 507 23.17 26.89 11.64
CA ILE A 507 23.91 26.17 10.59
C ILE A 507 25.34 25.88 11.04
N ALA A 508 26.05 26.88 11.59
CA ALA A 508 27.41 26.69 12.10
C ALA A 508 27.47 25.62 13.19
N ARG A 509 26.48 25.59 14.08
CA ARG A 509 26.38 24.58 15.14
C ARG A 509 26.09 23.18 14.58
N ALA A 510 25.14 23.06 13.65
CA ALA A 510 24.84 21.79 12.99
C ALA A 510 26.03 21.23 12.21
N ARG A 511 26.85 22.12 11.60
CA ARG A 511 28.08 21.72 10.90
C ARG A 511 29.10 21.02 11.81
N ILE A 512 29.16 21.34 13.11
CA ILE A 512 30.04 20.64 14.06
C ILE A 512 29.62 19.16 14.15
N LEU A 513 28.33 18.89 14.35
CA LEU A 513 27.83 17.51 14.42
C LEU A 513 28.02 16.78 13.07
N LYS A 514 27.76 17.46 11.95
CA LYS A 514 27.94 16.88 10.61
C LYS A 514 29.39 16.45 10.36
N ARG A 515 30.36 17.29 10.77
CA ARG A 515 31.80 17.12 10.54
C ARG A 515 32.57 16.50 11.71
N ALA A 516 31.87 15.94 12.71
CA ALA A 516 32.50 15.38 13.90
C ALA A 516 33.63 14.38 13.55
N ALA A 517 34.83 14.63 14.07
CA ALA A 517 36.05 13.90 13.72
C ALA A 517 35.96 12.41 14.06
N GLY A 518 35.17 12.05 15.09
CA GLY A 518 34.95 10.66 15.50
C GLY A 518 34.23 9.77 14.48
N LYS A 519 33.57 10.33 13.45
CA LYS A 519 32.84 9.54 12.44
C LYS A 519 33.74 8.67 11.57
N VAL A 520 34.88 9.20 11.12
CA VAL A 520 35.79 8.46 10.23
C VAL A 520 36.43 7.26 10.95
N PRO A 521 36.99 7.41 12.17
CA PRO A 521 37.47 6.28 12.95
C PRO A 521 36.39 5.21 13.20
N LEU A 522 35.16 5.63 13.55
CA LEU A 522 34.03 4.71 13.72
C LEU A 522 33.74 3.94 12.44
N ALA A 523 33.72 4.60 11.29
CA ALA A 523 33.45 3.95 10.01
C ALA A 523 34.45 2.84 9.72
N VAL A 524 35.74 3.12 9.95
CA VAL A 524 36.79 2.13 9.76
C VAL A 524 36.69 1.00 10.77
N GLN A 525 36.34 1.30 12.03
CA GLN A 525 36.12 0.28 13.05
C GLN A 525 34.98 -0.68 12.66
N VAL A 526 33.80 -0.13 12.35
CA VAL A 526 32.61 -0.91 11.96
C VAL A 526 32.89 -1.78 10.74
N LEU A 527 33.52 -1.21 9.71
CA LEU A 527 33.85 -1.95 8.50
C LEU A 527 34.92 -3.02 8.78
N ALA A 528 35.96 -2.73 9.57
CA ALA A 528 36.98 -3.74 9.90
C ALA A 528 36.43 -4.91 10.74
N GLU A 529 35.46 -4.65 11.62
CA GLU A 529 34.86 -5.66 12.49
C GLU A 529 33.78 -6.49 11.79
N HIS A 530 33.00 -5.89 10.89
CA HIS A 530 31.78 -6.50 10.36
C HIS A 530 31.81 -6.82 8.86
N TYR A 531 32.69 -6.20 8.08
CA TYR A 531 32.77 -6.47 6.64
C TYR A 531 33.37 -7.85 6.37
N GLN A 532 32.73 -8.60 5.48
CA GLN A 532 33.26 -9.85 4.93
C GLN A 532 33.28 -9.79 3.40
N PRO A 533 34.30 -10.38 2.75
CA PRO A 533 34.35 -10.46 1.28
C PRO A 533 33.08 -11.04 0.67
N GLY A 534 32.60 -10.43 -0.41
CA GLY A 534 31.35 -10.78 -1.08
C GLY A 534 30.09 -10.12 -0.49
N GLN A 535 30.19 -9.46 0.68
CA GLN A 535 29.13 -8.60 1.17
C GLN A 535 29.09 -7.28 0.38
N ARG A 536 27.90 -6.70 0.31
CA ARG A 536 27.63 -5.44 -0.40
C ARG A 536 27.26 -4.38 0.63
N TRP A 537 28.21 -3.48 0.87
CA TRP A 537 28.13 -2.42 1.86
C TRP A 537 27.96 -1.06 1.20
N LEU A 538 27.12 -0.23 1.80
CA LEU A 538 26.93 1.15 1.39
C LEU A 538 27.24 2.11 2.54
N VAL A 539 28.19 3.02 2.34
CA VAL A 539 28.61 4.02 3.32
C VAL A 539 28.14 5.39 2.86
N TYR A 540 27.25 6.02 3.62
CA TYR A 540 26.70 7.35 3.32
C TYR A 540 27.48 8.44 4.05
N CYS A 541 28.26 9.21 3.31
CA CYS A 541 29.02 10.36 3.79
C CYS A 541 28.23 11.67 3.62
N ASP A 542 28.54 12.66 4.47
CA ASP A 542 27.90 13.98 4.47
C ASP A 542 28.35 14.87 3.30
N GLY A 543 29.60 14.70 2.86
CA GLY A 543 30.24 15.48 1.79
C GLY A 543 31.50 14.82 1.23
N LEU A 544 32.01 15.35 0.11
CA LEU A 544 33.16 14.78 -0.63
C LEU A 544 34.44 14.69 0.21
N ARG A 545 34.67 15.67 1.08
CA ARG A 545 35.81 15.65 2.01
C ARG A 545 35.76 14.42 2.94
N GLN A 546 34.61 14.16 3.58
CA GLN A 546 34.46 13.00 4.47
C GLN A 546 34.59 11.69 3.68
N LEU A 547 34.06 11.64 2.45
CA LEU A 547 34.24 10.49 1.57
C LEU A 547 35.73 10.20 1.33
N GLY A 548 36.51 11.22 0.97
CA GLY A 548 37.96 11.09 0.76
C GLY A 548 38.69 10.61 2.01
N GLU A 549 38.37 11.17 3.18
CA GLU A 549 38.92 10.77 4.48
C GLU A 549 38.61 9.30 4.81
N VAL A 550 37.35 8.86 4.62
CA VAL A 550 36.94 7.46 4.84
C VAL A 550 37.70 6.51 3.92
N ARG A 551 37.77 6.81 2.62
CA ARG A 551 38.46 5.95 1.65
C ARG A 551 39.96 5.81 1.96
N ALA A 552 40.63 6.92 2.26
CA ALA A 552 42.04 6.89 2.64
C ALA A 552 42.28 6.04 3.90
N ALA A 553 41.39 6.16 4.89
CA ALA A 553 41.49 5.41 6.14
C ALA A 553 41.16 3.91 5.98
N LEU A 554 40.25 3.55 5.06
CA LEU A 554 39.98 2.15 4.70
C LEU A 554 41.15 1.53 3.93
N ALA A 555 41.72 2.24 2.96
CA ALA A 555 42.89 1.78 2.19
C ALA A 555 44.11 1.52 3.10
N ALA A 556 44.32 2.35 4.13
CA ALA A 556 45.36 2.14 5.14
C ALA A 556 45.20 0.83 5.94
N ARG A 557 44.01 0.22 5.91
CA ARG A 557 43.70 -1.09 6.50
C ARG A 557 43.50 -2.20 5.45
N SER A 558 43.90 -1.96 4.20
CA SER A 558 43.74 -2.91 3.10
C SER A 558 42.27 -3.29 2.83
N LEU A 559 41.34 -2.36 3.11
CA LEU A 559 39.94 -2.47 2.72
C LEU A 559 39.73 -1.62 1.47
N ASP A 560 39.59 -2.29 0.32
CA ASP A 560 39.30 -1.63 -0.94
C ASP A 560 37.87 -1.08 -0.95
N SER A 561 37.71 0.10 -1.54
CA SER A 561 36.42 0.77 -1.60
C SER A 561 36.17 1.47 -2.94
N LEU A 562 34.93 1.34 -3.40
CA LEU A 562 34.40 2.04 -4.56
C LEU A 562 33.89 3.43 -4.14
N GLU A 563 33.84 4.35 -5.09
CA GLU A 563 33.36 5.72 -4.91
C GLU A 563 32.18 5.99 -5.84
N TYR A 564 31.16 6.67 -5.33
CA TYR A 564 29.99 7.07 -6.12
C TYR A 564 29.47 8.45 -5.73
N HIS A 565 29.62 9.43 -6.63
CA HIS A 565 29.04 10.77 -6.53
C HIS A 565 28.71 11.38 -7.90
N SER A 566 27.86 12.42 -7.93
CA SER A 566 27.38 13.06 -9.18
C SER A 566 28.51 13.62 -10.04
N SER A 567 29.58 14.10 -9.42
CA SER A 567 30.77 14.68 -10.05
C SER A 567 31.93 13.69 -10.27
N MET A 568 31.71 12.38 -10.11
CA MET A 568 32.80 11.41 -10.24
C MET A 568 33.29 11.30 -11.69
N THR A 569 34.59 11.07 -11.86
CA THR A 569 35.19 10.75 -13.15
C THR A 569 35.11 9.23 -13.38
N GLY A 570 34.53 8.80 -14.50
CA GLY A 570 34.38 7.37 -14.82
C GLY A 570 32.93 6.95 -15.09
N ASP A 571 32.73 5.64 -15.26
CA ASP A 571 31.43 5.05 -15.56
C ASP A 571 30.68 4.68 -14.27
N ARG A 572 29.61 5.45 -14.00
CA ARG A 572 28.70 5.25 -12.85
C ARG A 572 27.97 3.92 -12.91
N GLU A 573 27.54 3.49 -14.10
CA GLU A 573 26.79 2.25 -14.26
C GLU A 573 27.70 1.04 -14.04
N ALA A 574 28.92 1.10 -14.58
CA ALA A 574 29.94 0.07 -14.35
C ALA A 574 30.31 -0.06 -12.86
N THR A 575 30.40 1.05 -12.12
CA THR A 575 30.72 1.04 -10.68
C THR A 575 29.63 0.33 -9.86
N LEU A 576 28.36 0.56 -10.20
CA LEU A 576 27.23 -0.10 -9.53
C LEU A 576 27.16 -1.59 -9.92
N ALA A 577 27.44 -1.92 -11.18
CA ALA A 577 27.51 -3.30 -11.64
C ALA A 577 28.63 -4.09 -10.94
N GLU A 578 29.80 -3.48 -10.74
CA GLU A 578 30.91 -4.08 -10.00
C GLU A 578 30.52 -4.45 -8.57
N LEU A 579 29.85 -3.52 -7.85
CA LEU A 579 29.33 -3.79 -6.51
C LEU A 579 28.31 -4.94 -6.52
N ASP A 580 27.42 -4.99 -7.52
CA ASP A 580 26.40 -6.04 -7.61
C ASP A 580 27.02 -7.43 -7.84
N ILE A 581 27.98 -7.53 -8.77
CA ILE A 581 28.62 -8.79 -9.18
C ILE A 581 29.59 -9.28 -8.11
N ASN A 582 30.56 -8.45 -7.68
CA ASN A 582 31.70 -8.87 -6.86
C ASN A 582 31.52 -8.54 -5.37
N GLY A 583 30.56 -7.71 -5.02
CA GLY A 583 30.46 -7.14 -3.67
C GLY A 583 31.51 -6.05 -3.42
N GLY A 584 31.60 -5.58 -2.18
CA GLY A 584 32.51 -4.50 -1.82
C GLY A 584 31.89 -3.45 -0.92
N ILE A 585 32.68 -2.40 -0.68
CA ILE A 585 32.30 -1.22 0.10
C ILE A 585 32.15 -0.06 -0.87
N LEU A 586 30.92 0.41 -1.08
CA LEU A 586 30.63 1.61 -1.86
C LEU A 586 30.51 2.82 -0.94
N VAL A 587 31.35 3.83 -1.12
CA VAL A 587 31.29 5.09 -0.36
C VAL A 587 30.66 6.17 -1.24
N SER A 588 29.62 6.84 -0.72
CA SER A 588 28.80 7.76 -1.52
C SER A 588 28.37 9.00 -0.74
N VAL A 589 28.07 10.09 -1.46
CA VAL A 589 27.56 11.37 -0.94
C VAL A 589 26.27 11.75 -1.65
N ARG A 590 25.14 11.88 -0.93
CA ARG A 590 23.84 12.44 -1.38
C ARG A 590 23.19 11.89 -2.69
N CYS A 591 23.83 10.98 -3.42
CA CYS A 591 23.48 10.69 -4.83
C CYS A 591 22.91 9.29 -5.08
N LEU A 592 22.51 8.59 -4.01
CA LEU A 592 21.76 7.33 -4.09
C LEU A 592 20.31 7.49 -3.61
N ASP A 593 19.87 8.74 -3.40
CA ASP A 593 18.57 9.05 -2.82
C ASP A 593 17.46 8.87 -3.88
N GLU A 594 17.74 9.21 -5.15
CA GLU A 594 16.77 9.18 -6.26
C GLU A 594 17.30 8.44 -7.50
N GLY A 595 16.47 7.56 -8.08
CA GLY A 595 16.68 6.95 -9.40
C GLY A 595 17.70 5.79 -9.51
N VAL A 596 18.39 5.42 -8.43
CA VAL A 596 19.34 4.28 -8.43
C VAL A 596 18.71 3.03 -7.79
N ASP A 597 18.92 1.85 -8.40
CA ASP A 597 18.44 0.56 -7.91
C ASP A 597 19.59 -0.35 -7.51
N LEU A 598 19.70 -0.65 -6.21
CA LEU A 598 20.74 -1.50 -5.61
C LEU A 598 20.10 -2.56 -4.68
N PRO A 599 19.37 -3.54 -5.22
CA PRO A 599 18.62 -4.48 -4.39
C PRO A 599 19.52 -5.41 -3.56
N ALA A 600 20.72 -5.69 -4.07
CA ALA A 600 21.70 -6.61 -3.48
C ALA A 600 22.42 -6.07 -2.25
N VAL A 601 22.35 -4.75 -1.98
CA VAL A 601 22.97 -4.14 -0.79
C VAL A 601 22.44 -4.81 0.46
N SER A 602 23.35 -5.29 1.31
CA SER A 602 23.01 -6.08 2.50
C SER A 602 23.27 -5.31 3.79
N HIS A 603 24.23 -4.39 3.75
CA HIS A 603 24.67 -3.60 4.89
C HIS A 603 24.76 -2.13 4.49
N ALA A 604 24.45 -1.25 5.42
CA ALA A 604 24.68 0.18 5.26
C ALA A 604 25.23 0.80 6.54
N LEU A 605 26.07 1.81 6.36
CA LEU A 605 26.61 2.65 7.41
C LEU A 605 26.27 4.11 7.09
N ILE A 606 25.46 4.72 7.95
CA ILE A 606 25.08 6.12 7.84
C ILE A 606 26.03 6.97 8.68
N LEU A 607 26.85 7.81 8.01
CA LEU A 607 27.67 8.84 8.66
C LEU A 607 27.06 10.24 8.50
N ALA A 608 26.23 10.44 7.48
CA ALA A 608 25.54 11.69 7.23
C ALA A 608 24.46 11.95 8.28
N SER A 609 24.50 13.13 8.91
CA SER A 609 23.48 13.56 9.87
C SER A 609 22.46 14.44 9.13
N SER A 610 21.55 13.80 8.38
CA SER A 610 20.44 14.49 7.72
C SER A 610 19.19 14.40 8.58
N ARG A 611 18.61 15.57 8.88
CA ARG A 611 17.36 15.70 9.64
C ARG A 611 16.13 15.75 8.75
N ASN A 612 16.30 15.64 7.43
CA ASN A 612 15.17 15.60 6.50
C ASN A 612 14.58 14.18 6.48
N PRO A 613 13.33 13.98 6.97
CA PRO A 613 12.68 12.67 6.99
C PRO A 613 12.65 11.97 5.66
N ARG A 614 12.49 12.73 4.58
CA ARG A 614 12.46 12.19 3.23
C ARG A 614 13.76 11.47 2.86
N GLU A 615 14.91 12.12 3.05
CA GLU A 615 16.19 11.58 2.60
C GLU A 615 16.49 10.25 3.28
N PHE A 616 16.29 10.18 4.60
CA PHE A 616 16.61 8.96 5.33
C PHE A 616 15.59 7.84 5.06
N ILE A 617 14.31 8.13 4.83
CA ILE A 617 13.30 7.14 4.43
C ILE A 617 13.60 6.56 3.04
N GLN A 618 14.03 7.42 2.10
CA GLN A 618 14.44 7.01 0.77
C GLN A 618 15.68 6.12 0.83
N ARG A 619 16.77 6.56 1.50
CA ARG A 619 18.00 5.78 1.71
C ARG A 619 17.72 4.41 2.32
N ARG A 620 16.96 4.39 3.43
CA ARG A 620 16.55 3.16 4.11
C ARG A 620 15.83 2.21 3.16
N GLY A 621 14.80 2.67 2.45
CA GLY A 621 14.06 1.77 1.55
C GLY A 621 14.83 1.23 0.36
N ARG A 622 15.95 1.85 -0.06
CA ARG A 622 16.84 1.25 -1.07
C ARG A 622 17.55 0.02 -0.51
N ILE A 623 18.04 0.10 0.72
CA ILE A 623 18.69 -1.00 1.43
C ILE A 623 17.70 -2.13 1.72
N LEU A 624 16.41 -1.84 1.89
CA LEU A 624 15.43 -2.86 2.27
C LEU A 624 14.83 -3.62 1.08
N ARG A 625 15.24 -3.35 -0.16
CA ARG A 625 14.74 -4.13 -1.32
C ARG A 625 15.10 -5.62 -1.20
N ARG A 626 14.23 -6.49 -1.71
CA ARG A 626 14.48 -7.94 -1.73
C ARG A 626 15.54 -8.29 -2.76
N TYR A 627 16.36 -9.29 -2.43
CA TYR A 627 17.35 -9.87 -3.32
C TYR A 627 17.54 -11.36 -3.01
N PRO A 628 17.81 -12.23 -4.00
CA PRO A 628 18.07 -13.64 -3.74
C PRO A 628 19.19 -13.84 -2.71
N GLY A 629 18.94 -14.67 -1.69
CA GLY A 629 19.89 -14.91 -0.60
C GLY A 629 19.97 -13.84 0.49
N LYS A 630 19.22 -12.74 0.35
CA LYS A 630 19.14 -11.67 1.36
C LYS A 630 17.88 -11.82 2.21
N ALA A 631 18.02 -12.44 3.38
CA ALA A 631 16.94 -12.61 4.34
C ALA A 631 16.82 -11.45 5.34
N LEU A 632 17.93 -10.75 5.61
CA LEU A 632 18.02 -9.68 6.60
C LEU A 632 19.02 -8.62 6.11
N ALA A 633 18.73 -7.35 6.34
CA ALA A 633 19.66 -6.24 6.12
C ALA A 633 20.20 -5.68 7.45
N PHE A 634 21.34 -5.00 7.42
CA PHE A 634 21.97 -4.42 8.60
C PHE A 634 22.22 -2.93 8.40
N LEU A 635 21.73 -2.11 9.31
CA LEU A 635 21.83 -0.67 9.24
C LEU A 635 22.58 -0.14 10.46
N HIS A 636 23.83 0.26 10.23
CA HIS A 636 24.67 0.95 11.19
C HIS A 636 24.49 2.46 11.06
N ASP A 637 24.44 3.18 12.17
CA ASP A 637 24.15 4.61 12.18
C ASP A 637 25.02 5.34 13.20
N ALA A 638 25.78 6.34 12.74
CA ALA A 638 26.68 7.13 13.57
C ALA A 638 25.93 8.32 14.17
N ILE A 639 25.64 8.25 15.47
CA ILE A 639 24.88 9.26 16.20
C ILE A 639 25.85 10.14 16.98
N VAL A 640 25.99 11.39 16.54
CA VAL A 640 26.85 12.34 17.26
C VAL A 640 26.11 12.89 18.46
N VAL A 641 26.69 12.67 19.64
CA VAL A 641 26.12 13.13 20.90
C VAL A 641 27.12 14.03 21.64
N PRO A 642 26.70 15.21 22.14
CA PRO A 642 27.58 16.05 22.94
C PRO A 642 27.87 15.40 24.30
N THR A 643 29.05 15.64 24.86
CA THR A 643 29.38 15.21 26.23
C THR A 643 28.59 16.03 27.25
N GLN A 644 28.07 15.39 28.30
CA GLN A 644 27.39 16.11 29.39
C GLN A 644 28.40 16.74 30.34
N ASP A 645 28.23 18.03 30.62
CA ASP A 645 28.71 18.64 31.85
C ASP A 645 27.76 18.28 33.00
N ALA A 646 28.33 17.88 34.14
CA ALA A 646 27.59 17.46 35.33
C ALA A 646 26.72 18.56 35.99
N GLU A 647 26.77 19.81 35.52
CA GLU A 647 26.15 20.98 36.18
C GLU A 647 25.01 21.66 35.40
N ALA A 648 24.57 21.17 34.24
CA ALA A 648 23.51 21.83 33.47
C ALA A 648 22.12 21.16 33.63
N PRO A 649 21.11 21.84 34.23
CA PRO A 649 19.75 21.33 34.26
C PRO A 649 19.13 21.43 32.86
N THR A 650 18.81 20.27 32.27
CA THR A 650 18.04 20.12 31.03
C THR A 650 16.57 20.44 31.27
N ALA A 651 16.21 21.72 31.19
CA ALA A 651 14.83 22.15 31.00
C ALA A 651 14.72 22.73 29.59
N HIS A 652 14.08 21.98 28.69
CA HIS A 652 14.04 22.13 27.22
C HIS A 652 15.32 21.68 26.49
N GLY A 653 15.32 20.40 26.09
CA GLY A 653 16.39 19.75 25.34
C GLY A 653 16.82 20.49 24.09
N ASP A 654 18.07 20.23 23.66
CA ASP A 654 18.60 20.79 22.42
C ASP A 654 17.79 20.29 21.23
N ARG A 655 17.02 21.18 20.58
CA ARG A 655 16.18 20.86 19.42
C ARG A 655 16.95 20.16 18.30
N LEU A 656 18.24 20.47 18.15
CA LEU A 656 19.10 19.82 17.16
C LEU A 656 19.29 18.34 17.47
N LEU A 657 19.54 18.00 18.73
CA LEU A 657 19.70 16.62 19.19
C LEU A 657 18.34 15.89 19.26
N ALA A 658 17.28 16.60 19.62
CA ALA A 658 15.92 16.04 19.64
C ALA A 658 15.50 15.55 18.24
N GLY A 659 15.71 16.35 17.19
CA GLY A 659 15.42 15.94 15.82
C GLY A 659 16.24 14.74 15.36
N GLU A 660 17.52 14.67 15.73
CA GLU A 660 18.38 13.52 15.41
C GLU A 660 17.91 12.25 16.15
N LEU A 661 17.60 12.34 17.44
CA LEU A 661 17.14 11.20 18.24
C LEU A 661 15.73 10.72 17.84
N HIS A 662 14.86 11.62 17.35
CA HIS A 662 13.56 11.22 16.77
C HIS A 662 13.73 10.42 15.47
N ARG A 663 14.67 10.80 14.59
CA ARG A 663 15.05 10.00 13.40
C ARG A 663 15.52 8.60 13.81
N VAL A 664 16.41 8.53 14.79
CA VAL A 664 16.98 7.28 15.30
C VAL A 664 15.90 6.40 15.93
N LEU A 665 14.95 6.97 16.68
CA LEU A 665 13.79 6.26 17.23
C LEU A 665 12.92 5.65 16.13
N GLU A 666 12.67 6.38 15.04
CA GLU A 666 11.90 5.88 13.90
C GLU A 666 12.59 4.64 13.25
N PHE A 667 13.91 4.62 13.24
CA PHE A 667 14.68 3.49 12.71
C PHE A 667 14.62 2.30 13.65
N ALA A 668 14.80 2.54 14.95
CA ALA A 668 14.77 1.47 15.93
C ALA A 668 13.38 0.81 16.05
N ARG A 669 12.29 1.58 15.96
CA ARG A 669 10.90 1.04 15.99
C ARG A 669 10.58 0.14 14.81
N GLY A 670 11.18 0.37 13.65
CA GLY A 670 10.96 -0.43 12.44
C GLY A 670 11.90 -1.64 12.32
N ALA A 671 12.84 -1.82 13.25
CA ALA A 671 13.87 -2.84 13.18
C ALA A 671 13.40 -4.19 13.76
N ALA A 672 14.00 -5.28 13.26
CA ALA A 672 13.72 -6.64 13.71
C ALA A 672 14.39 -6.98 15.06
N ASN A 673 15.36 -6.18 15.52
CA ASN A 673 16.08 -6.37 16.78
C ASN A 673 15.59 -5.38 17.88
N PRO A 674 14.79 -5.84 18.86
CA PRO A 674 14.22 -4.96 19.88
C PRO A 674 15.25 -4.22 20.75
N GLN A 675 16.46 -4.76 20.88
CA GLN A 675 17.54 -4.16 21.66
C GLN A 675 17.92 -2.76 21.16
N ALA A 676 17.78 -2.51 19.85
CA ALA A 676 18.05 -1.21 19.26
C ALA A 676 17.10 -0.15 19.84
N LEU A 677 15.82 -0.46 19.99
CA LEU A 677 14.84 0.46 20.55
C LEU A 677 15.20 0.81 21.99
N THR A 678 15.53 -0.19 22.81
CA THR A 678 15.95 0.02 24.20
C THR A 678 17.20 0.90 24.31
N GLN A 679 18.20 0.69 23.44
CA GLN A 679 19.41 1.51 23.42
C GLN A 679 19.10 2.98 23.09
N VAL A 680 18.21 3.21 22.12
CA VAL A 680 17.83 4.56 21.70
C VAL A 680 16.94 5.25 22.74
N GLU A 681 16.02 4.53 23.37
CA GLU A 681 15.23 5.06 24.49
C GLU A 681 16.13 5.50 25.65
N ALA A 682 17.17 4.73 25.95
CA ALA A 682 18.18 5.10 26.94
C ALA A 682 18.95 6.38 26.54
N LEU A 683 19.24 6.58 25.24
CA LEU A 683 19.82 7.82 24.73
C LEU A 683 18.85 9.00 24.88
N CYS A 684 17.58 8.82 24.51
CA CYS A 684 16.54 9.84 24.69
C CYS A 684 16.40 10.27 26.15
N ILE A 685 16.36 9.32 27.08
CA ILE A 685 16.31 9.59 28.52
C ILE A 685 17.56 10.34 28.97
N ARG A 686 18.76 9.89 28.56
CA ARG A 686 20.04 10.52 28.91
C ARG A 686 20.08 12.01 28.51
N TYR A 687 19.49 12.35 27.38
CA TYR A 687 19.51 13.72 26.83
C TYR A 687 18.20 14.51 27.01
N GLY A 688 17.23 13.96 27.76
CA GLY A 688 15.97 14.64 28.06
C GLY A 688 15.07 14.87 26.83
N VAL A 689 15.15 13.98 25.83
CA VAL A 689 14.32 14.03 24.62
C VAL A 689 13.06 13.17 24.82
N PRO A 690 11.85 13.69 24.59
CA PRO A 690 10.62 12.90 24.67
C PRO A 690 10.64 11.72 23.70
N ILE A 691 10.28 10.54 24.21
CA ILE A 691 10.21 9.29 23.42
C ILE A 691 8.94 9.27 22.55
N GLU A 692 7.90 9.98 22.95
CA GLU A 692 6.70 10.15 22.13
C GLU A 692 7.02 11.02 20.91
N LEU A 693 6.71 10.50 19.72
CA LEU A 693 6.84 11.25 18.46
C LEU A 693 5.67 12.23 18.39
N ASP A 694 5.82 13.39 19.01
CA ASP A 694 4.89 14.49 18.78
C ASP A 694 5.20 15.10 17.40
N THR A 695 4.24 15.01 16.47
CA THR A 695 4.40 15.47 15.07
C THR A 695 4.75 16.96 14.99
N THR A 696 4.41 17.73 16.03
CA THR A 696 4.68 19.16 16.17
C THR A 696 6.16 19.49 16.45
N VAL A 697 6.89 18.61 17.15
CA VAL A 697 8.32 18.85 17.47
C VAL A 697 9.21 18.60 16.24
N SER A 698 8.77 17.75 15.31
CA SER A 698 9.51 17.46 14.08
C SER A 698 9.71 18.69 13.18
N ALA A 699 8.83 19.70 13.28
CA ALA A 699 8.92 20.94 12.50
C ALA A 699 9.95 21.95 13.04
N ALA A 700 10.26 21.91 14.33
CA ALA A 700 11.13 22.89 14.98
C ALA A 700 12.63 22.52 14.83
N GLY A 701 13.16 22.68 13.62
CA GLY A 701 14.57 22.45 13.31
C GLY A 701 14.84 21.75 11.99
N VAL A 702 13.83 21.54 11.15
CA VAL A 702 13.93 20.92 9.82
C VAL A 702 14.93 21.69 8.96
N GLU A 703 15.81 20.97 8.27
CA GLU A 703 16.56 21.56 7.16
C GLU A 703 15.58 21.70 5.99
N VAL A 704 15.15 22.94 5.72
CA VAL A 704 14.39 23.26 4.50
C VAL A 704 15.21 22.79 3.30
N ASP A 705 14.54 22.18 2.31
CA ASP A 705 15.06 21.92 0.96
C ASP A 705 15.38 23.25 0.26
N THR A 706 16.30 24.05 0.81
CA THR A 706 17.03 25.00 -0.02
C THR A 706 18.11 24.17 -0.67
N GLU A 707 18.05 24.04 -1.99
CA GLU A 707 19.23 23.86 -2.83
C GLU A 707 20.20 24.98 -2.43
N ILE A 708 20.98 24.73 -1.38
CA ILE A 708 22.19 25.48 -1.14
C ILE A 708 23.07 24.98 -2.27
N GLU A 709 23.10 25.75 -3.36
CA GLU A 709 24.22 25.77 -4.28
C GLU A 709 25.46 25.67 -3.39
N ASP A 710 26.17 24.54 -3.50
CA ASP A 710 27.47 24.40 -2.88
C ASP A 710 28.32 25.52 -3.50
N GLU A 711 28.50 26.62 -2.78
CA GLU A 711 29.61 27.52 -3.02
C GLU A 711 30.87 26.65 -2.93
N ASP A 712 31.60 26.65 -4.03
CA ASP A 712 32.86 25.98 -4.27
C ASP A 712 33.74 25.87 -3.01
N ASP A 713 34.27 24.67 -2.77
CA ASP A 713 35.63 24.45 -2.26
C ASP A 713 36.19 23.14 -2.81
#